data_AF-A0A9D7X3W6-F1
#
_entry.id   AF-A0A9D7X3W6-F1
#
_cell.length_a   1.000
_cell.length_b   1.000
_cell.length_c   1.000
_cell.angle_alpha   90.00
_cell.angle_beta   90.00
_cell.angle_gamma   90.00
#
_symmetry.space_group_name_H-M   'P 1'
#
loop_
_entity.id
_entity.type
_entity.pdbx_description
1 polymer ?
#
loop_
_entity_poly.entity_id
_entity_poly.type
_entity_poly.pdbx_seq_one_letter_code
_entity_poly.pdbx_strand_id
1 'polypeptide(L)'
;MVTLKINNEKIEVEEGITLLSAIESIGINVPTLCYHKALTPYGACRLCVVEVQLPGKDSSLESSCSYPALNGINVFTDTERITRARKVVAELLLARCPDSETIQMIAAEYGVKEPRIKKKDEDCILCGLCVHMCEQRMGRSAIGFTGRGPGKKLETPFGEYNEMCWTCGACNFICPVGKKVQTFTSDRLPIPIPDSFNIGLSDRASVYVLYPQAIPNKPMIDKNYCLQLNYDVCGICEEVCEAKAIDFEQKEQTSELNVGAIVLSPGYNQFNTELKPDYGYGKYRNVITALEFERILSASGPYQGKILRPFDKTVPEKIAWIQCVGSRDNERDYCSAVCCMYATKEAIIAKEHEGEKLQCDIFYMDMRAFSKGFEEYYVRAQQLGVNYIRCRPLSIKEIPESQNLIIDYLIEDDRKLSGEYELVILSAGLTAPDHATELATEFNLKLNKYDFCETGSFAPVDSLKDGIFVTGAFTGPKDIPESVMQGSAAAARSLSLLSAEKGKLVEEKVYPPEKDIVGEEPRVGVFVCHCGKNIGGVINVPEVVEYARTLPDVVYAEDNLYTCSTESGEKIIHAIKEYNLNRVIVASCTPRTHEPLFQSTIREGSLNPYLLEMANIRDQCTWVHMHEPESGLKKAKDLVRMALAKARLIEPLYRKKVKINRDALVIGGGVSGMTSALNLAEQGFETHLLEKSETLGGNLKHVKFLLNGDDPQKGLSSLIERTQHQEKIHVYLDSQISDIEGSVGNFSTEFTSNGSVHTVQHGVVIVATGAEEYKPTEYLYGKDKSVLTQTELEEKLADKDLIFSESGDHTVVMIQCVGSRDETRPYCSRICCQQAIKNALKIIEKNPGTTVYVLYRDIRTYSFNEEYYTKARELGVRFIVYDADKKPEAERINGQLKVSMYAPVIDSKIHIKADLLVLSAGIVPRDDVKDIAQKLKVPLTEDGFFLEAHMKLRPVDFATEGIFLCGLAHFPKAVDESVAQAFAAASRASTIISKEEIELEAEISHVLDEYCDGCAYCIDPCPYKAITLFEYMREGSIKKTVEVNESLCKGCGTCMATCPKKGIYVRNFKLEQIAAQVAEALQPVE
;
A
#
# COMPACT_ATOMS: atom_id res chain seq x y z
N MET A 1 -46.95 17.38 -22.36
CA MET A 1 -45.85 17.03 -23.29
C MET A 1 -45.85 18.04 -24.42
N VAL A 2 -44.71 18.65 -24.67
CA VAL A 2 -44.50 19.67 -25.69
C VAL A 2 -43.58 19.09 -26.76
N THR A 3 -43.92 19.26 -28.03
CA THR A 3 -43.11 18.79 -29.15
C THR A 3 -42.34 19.96 -29.77
N LEU A 4 -41.02 19.88 -29.80
CA LEU A 4 -40.17 20.89 -30.45
C LEU A 4 -39.11 20.23 -31.32
N LYS A 5 -38.38 21.03 -32.08
CA LYS A 5 -37.19 20.60 -32.82
C LYS A 5 -35.94 21.22 -32.22
N ILE A 6 -34.88 20.43 -32.04
CA ILE A 6 -33.54 20.91 -31.69
C ILE A 6 -32.60 20.46 -32.80
N ASN A 7 -31.88 21.40 -33.44
CA ASN A 7 -31.04 21.15 -34.61
C ASN A 7 -31.77 20.36 -35.71
N ASN A 8 -33.06 20.65 -35.91
CA ASN A 8 -34.00 19.96 -36.81
C ASN A 8 -34.45 18.55 -36.39
N GLU A 9 -33.99 18.02 -35.27
CA GLU A 9 -34.44 16.75 -34.71
C GLU A 9 -35.65 16.93 -33.80
N LYS A 10 -36.69 16.10 -33.97
CA LYS A 10 -37.93 16.21 -33.22
C LYS A 10 -37.77 15.57 -31.84
N ILE A 11 -38.12 16.30 -30.79
CA ILE A 11 -38.11 15.82 -29.40
C ILE A 11 -39.43 16.09 -28.71
N GLU A 12 -39.75 15.29 -27.70
CA GLU A 12 -40.90 15.47 -26.81
C GLU A 12 -40.42 15.64 -25.38
N VAL A 13 -40.86 16.72 -24.74
CA VAL A 13 -40.45 17.06 -23.37
C VAL A 13 -41.66 17.41 -22.51
N GLU A 14 -41.49 17.39 -21.19
CA GLU A 14 -42.55 17.79 -20.26
C GLU A 14 -42.92 19.27 -20.41
N GLU A 15 -44.19 19.58 -20.14
CA GLU A 15 -44.67 20.94 -20.24
C GLU A 15 -44.19 21.76 -19.04
N GLY A 16 -43.60 22.93 -19.29
CA GLY A 16 -43.09 23.84 -18.24
C GLY A 16 -41.57 23.81 -18.05
N ILE A 17 -40.82 22.94 -18.72
CA ILE A 17 -39.35 22.96 -18.68
C ILE A 17 -38.75 24.08 -19.54
N THR A 18 -37.52 24.48 -19.23
CA THR A 18 -36.77 25.46 -20.02
C THR A 18 -36.15 24.84 -21.27
N LEU A 19 -35.82 25.66 -22.27
CA LEU A 19 -35.09 25.21 -23.44
C LEU A 19 -33.72 24.63 -23.08
N LEU A 20 -33.04 25.19 -22.07
CA LEU A 20 -31.75 24.64 -21.62
C LEU A 20 -31.90 23.19 -21.14
N SER A 21 -32.89 22.93 -20.27
CA SER A 21 -33.15 21.58 -19.78
C SER A 21 -33.58 20.62 -20.89
N ALA A 22 -34.33 21.10 -21.88
CA ALA A 22 -34.72 20.30 -23.06
C ALA A 22 -33.52 19.97 -23.98
N ILE A 23 -32.55 20.89 -24.10
CA ILE A 23 -31.32 20.68 -24.87
C ILE A 23 -30.38 19.70 -24.13
N GLU A 24 -30.25 19.85 -22.81
CA GLU A 24 -29.42 18.97 -21.97
C GLU A 24 -29.96 17.53 -21.95
N SER A 25 -31.28 17.33 -22.01
CA SER A 25 -31.88 15.99 -21.98
C SER A 25 -31.55 15.12 -23.20
N ILE A 26 -31.01 15.70 -24.27
CA ILE A 26 -30.52 14.99 -25.46
C ILE A 26 -28.99 15.01 -25.57
N GLY A 27 -28.28 15.37 -24.49
CA GLY A 27 -26.82 15.32 -24.40
C GLY A 27 -26.09 16.50 -25.07
N ILE A 28 -26.79 17.55 -25.50
CA ILE A 28 -26.15 18.74 -26.07
C ILE A 28 -25.78 19.71 -24.93
N ASN A 29 -24.50 20.06 -24.82
CA ASN A 29 -24.02 21.01 -23.81
C ASN A 29 -24.12 22.45 -24.33
N VAL A 30 -24.74 23.34 -23.53
CA VAL A 30 -24.81 24.78 -23.79
C VAL A 30 -24.16 25.53 -22.63
N PRO A 31 -23.12 26.36 -22.88
CA PRO A 31 -22.33 26.94 -21.80
C PRO A 31 -23.16 27.92 -20.96
N THR A 32 -23.08 27.77 -19.64
CA THR A 32 -23.75 28.65 -18.68
C THR A 32 -22.82 29.00 -17.52
N LEU A 33 -22.92 30.23 -17.00
CA LEU A 33 -22.23 30.67 -15.77
C LEU A 33 -23.17 31.15 -14.68
N CYS A 34 -24.45 31.40 -15.00
CA CYS A 34 -25.45 31.90 -14.07
C CYS A 34 -26.62 30.93 -13.87
N TYR A 35 -26.44 29.67 -14.23
CA TYR A 35 -27.45 28.63 -14.10
C TYR A 35 -26.95 27.55 -13.15
N HIS A 36 -27.85 27.05 -12.32
CA HIS A 36 -27.63 25.90 -11.46
C HIS A 36 -28.98 25.20 -11.29
N LYS A 37 -29.02 23.86 -11.41
CA LYS A 37 -30.28 23.09 -11.39
C LYS A 37 -31.13 23.36 -10.14
N ALA A 38 -30.47 23.55 -8.99
CA ALA A 38 -31.14 23.87 -7.73
C ALA A 38 -31.60 25.35 -7.62
N LEU A 39 -31.42 26.25 -8.59
CA LEU A 39 -31.79 27.66 -8.45
C LEU A 39 -32.69 28.13 -9.58
N THR A 40 -33.55 29.11 -9.30
CA THR A 40 -34.36 29.72 -10.35
C THR A 40 -33.47 30.41 -11.39
N PRO A 41 -33.65 30.16 -12.69
CA PRO A 41 -32.80 30.75 -13.74
C PRO A 41 -32.87 32.27 -13.77
N TYR A 42 -31.71 32.94 -13.72
CA TYR A 42 -31.62 34.40 -13.76
C TYR A 42 -31.27 34.98 -15.15
N GLY A 43 -30.62 34.19 -16.02
CA GLY A 43 -30.32 34.61 -17.40
C GLY A 43 -29.33 35.77 -17.55
N ALA A 44 -28.53 36.10 -16.54
CA ALA A 44 -27.63 37.26 -16.57
C ALA A 44 -26.34 37.07 -17.38
N CYS A 45 -25.76 35.86 -17.40
CA CYS A 45 -24.47 35.65 -18.08
C CYS A 45 -24.57 35.68 -19.61
N ARG A 46 -25.76 35.41 -20.18
CA ARG A 46 -26.05 35.37 -21.62
C ARG A 46 -25.22 34.41 -22.48
N LEU A 47 -24.42 33.53 -21.87
CA LEU A 47 -23.69 32.48 -22.60
C LEU A 47 -24.61 31.39 -23.17
N CYS A 48 -25.71 31.11 -22.50
CA CYS A 48 -26.72 30.13 -22.90
C CYS A 48 -27.60 30.56 -24.10
N VAL A 49 -27.12 31.51 -24.91
CA VAL A 49 -27.88 32.00 -26.05
C VAL A 49 -28.03 30.89 -27.10
N VAL A 50 -29.25 30.73 -27.59
CA VAL A 50 -29.64 29.79 -28.66
C VAL A 50 -30.50 30.52 -29.68
N GLU A 51 -30.61 29.98 -30.88
CA GLU A 51 -31.43 30.57 -31.94
C GLU A 51 -32.78 29.86 -32.00
N VAL A 52 -33.86 30.59 -31.75
CA VAL A 52 -35.23 30.05 -31.69
C VAL A 52 -36.02 30.57 -32.88
N GLN A 53 -36.62 29.66 -33.62
CA GLN A 53 -37.51 29.93 -34.74
C GLN A 53 -38.94 29.49 -34.40
N LEU A 54 -39.85 30.46 -34.35
CA LEU A 54 -41.28 30.22 -34.20
C LEU A 54 -41.90 29.86 -35.57
N PRO A 55 -42.97 29.06 -35.62
CA PRO A 55 -43.69 28.78 -36.86
C PRO A 55 -44.10 30.06 -37.61
N GLY A 56 -43.64 30.21 -38.86
CA GLY A 56 -43.98 31.35 -39.71
C GLY A 56 -43.29 32.68 -39.35
N LYS A 57 -42.24 32.66 -38.53
CA LYS A 57 -41.44 33.85 -38.16
C LYS A 57 -39.94 33.62 -38.40
N ASP A 58 -39.21 34.72 -38.51
CA ASP A 58 -37.74 34.71 -38.50
C ASP A 58 -37.19 34.27 -37.14
N SER A 59 -35.95 33.76 -37.14
CA SER A 59 -35.27 33.29 -35.93
C SER A 59 -34.74 34.43 -35.07
N SER A 60 -34.95 34.33 -33.75
CA SER A 60 -34.40 35.25 -32.74
C SER A 60 -33.37 34.56 -31.85
N LEU A 61 -32.46 35.34 -31.26
CA LEU A 61 -31.52 34.84 -30.27
C LEU A 61 -32.13 34.98 -28.88
N GLU A 62 -32.30 33.86 -28.19
CA GLU A 62 -32.95 33.78 -26.89
C GLU A 62 -32.04 33.11 -25.86
N SER A 63 -32.21 33.43 -24.58
CA SER A 63 -31.46 32.77 -23.50
C SER A 63 -32.16 31.47 -23.12
N SER A 64 -31.54 30.33 -23.41
CA SER A 64 -32.19 29.01 -23.25
C SER A 64 -32.58 28.70 -21.81
N CYS A 65 -31.81 29.18 -20.83
CA CYS A 65 -32.05 28.93 -19.41
C CYS A 65 -33.35 29.56 -18.86
N SER A 66 -33.90 30.57 -19.53
CA SER A 66 -35.12 31.28 -19.07
C SER A 66 -36.26 31.22 -20.09
N TYR A 67 -36.03 30.61 -21.26
CA TYR A 67 -37.03 30.51 -22.32
C TYR A 67 -37.79 29.18 -22.18
N PRO A 68 -39.14 29.18 -22.11
CA PRO A 68 -39.91 27.95 -21.96
C PRO A 68 -39.86 27.10 -23.23
N ALA A 69 -39.86 25.77 -23.09
CA ALA A 69 -40.09 24.88 -24.22
C ALA A 69 -41.54 25.04 -24.73
N LEU A 70 -41.70 25.43 -25.99
CA LEU A 70 -43.01 25.67 -26.62
C LEU A 70 -43.25 24.71 -27.78
N ASN A 71 -44.51 24.41 -28.05
CA ASN A 71 -44.87 23.44 -29.09
C ASN A 71 -44.62 24.01 -30.49
N GLY A 72 -43.99 23.22 -31.36
CA GLY A 72 -43.75 23.55 -32.76
C GLY A 72 -42.57 24.49 -33.05
N ILE A 73 -41.78 24.87 -32.05
CA ILE A 73 -40.58 25.72 -32.26
C ILE A 73 -39.40 24.90 -32.77
N ASN A 74 -38.50 25.55 -33.50
CA ASN A 74 -37.22 24.99 -33.93
C ASN A 74 -36.07 25.74 -33.26
N VAL A 75 -35.19 25.04 -32.57
CA VAL A 75 -34.10 25.61 -31.79
C VAL A 75 -32.77 25.15 -32.39
N PHE A 76 -31.85 26.07 -32.64
CA PHE A 76 -30.50 25.76 -33.09
C PHE A 76 -29.50 26.13 -32.00
N THR A 77 -28.45 25.31 -31.84
CA THR A 77 -27.50 25.42 -30.71
C THR A 77 -26.09 25.81 -31.12
N ASP A 78 -25.76 25.72 -32.42
CA ASP A 78 -24.40 25.76 -32.98
C ASP A 78 -24.26 26.58 -34.28
N THR A 79 -25.21 27.47 -34.61
CA THR A 79 -25.12 28.33 -35.80
C THR A 79 -23.98 29.35 -35.71
N GLU A 80 -23.46 29.80 -36.85
CA GLU A 80 -22.41 30.84 -36.88
C GLU A 80 -22.85 32.13 -36.15
N ARG A 81 -24.15 32.44 -36.20
CA ARG A 81 -24.76 33.57 -35.49
C ARG A 81 -24.65 33.41 -33.97
N ILE A 82 -24.88 32.20 -33.45
CA ILE A 82 -24.73 31.86 -32.03
C ILE A 82 -23.27 31.94 -31.61
N THR A 83 -22.35 31.35 -32.38
CA THR A 83 -20.90 31.36 -32.07
C THR A 83 -20.37 32.80 -31.98
N ARG A 84 -20.78 33.67 -32.91
CA ARG A 84 -20.44 35.11 -32.86
C ARG A 84 -21.04 35.79 -31.62
N ALA A 85 -22.30 35.49 -31.28
CA ALA A 85 -22.96 36.07 -30.11
C ALA A 85 -22.27 35.65 -28.79
N ARG A 86 -21.99 34.34 -28.62
CA ARG A 86 -21.27 33.82 -27.44
C ARG A 86 -19.86 34.38 -27.34
N LYS A 87 -19.14 34.54 -28.46
CA LYS A 87 -17.83 35.20 -28.49
C LYS A 87 -17.87 36.63 -27.95
N VAL A 88 -18.86 37.43 -28.37
CA VAL A 88 -19.02 38.82 -27.87
C VAL A 88 -19.35 38.83 -26.37
N VAL A 89 -20.19 37.89 -25.91
CA VAL A 89 -20.52 37.76 -24.49
C VAL A 89 -19.30 37.35 -23.65
N ALA A 90 -18.54 36.33 -24.09
CA ALA A 90 -17.32 35.89 -23.42
C ALA A 90 -16.28 37.02 -23.35
N GLU A 91 -16.13 37.80 -24.42
CA GLU A 91 -15.26 38.96 -24.45
C GLU A 91 -15.70 40.08 -23.48
N LEU A 92 -17.01 40.32 -23.35
CA LEU A 92 -17.55 41.27 -22.37
C LEU A 92 -17.34 40.80 -20.93
N LEU A 93 -17.45 39.50 -20.67
CA LEU A 93 -17.20 38.90 -19.36
C LEU A 93 -15.70 38.99 -19.01
N LEU A 94 -14.81 38.70 -19.96
CA LEU A 94 -13.36 38.81 -19.80
C LEU A 94 -12.91 40.27 -19.56
N ALA A 95 -13.50 41.23 -20.28
CA ALA A 95 -13.24 42.65 -20.04
C ALA A 95 -13.68 43.09 -18.63
N ARG A 96 -14.69 42.43 -18.06
CA ARG A 96 -15.18 42.75 -16.71
C ARG A 96 -14.34 42.08 -15.63
N CYS A 97 -14.06 40.79 -15.75
CA CYS A 97 -13.35 39.99 -14.76
C CYS A 97 -12.11 39.32 -15.39
N PRO A 98 -11.04 40.08 -15.68
CA PRO A 98 -9.88 39.56 -16.42
C PRO A 98 -9.05 38.54 -15.64
N ASP A 99 -9.06 38.61 -14.31
CA ASP A 99 -8.25 37.73 -13.44
C ASP A 99 -8.92 36.40 -13.11
N SER A 100 -10.14 36.15 -13.61
CA SER A 100 -10.85 34.90 -13.34
C SER A 100 -10.44 33.80 -14.33
N GLU A 101 -9.78 32.74 -13.83
CA GLU A 101 -9.38 31.57 -14.62
C GLU A 101 -10.57 30.97 -15.40
N THR A 102 -11.73 30.82 -14.77
CA THR A 102 -12.96 30.32 -15.42
C THR A 102 -13.35 31.15 -16.66
N ILE A 103 -13.26 32.47 -16.56
CA ILE A 103 -13.63 33.37 -17.66
C ILE A 103 -12.56 33.34 -18.75
N GLN A 104 -11.28 33.23 -18.38
CA GLN A 104 -10.17 33.07 -19.33
C GLN A 104 -10.33 31.77 -20.14
N MET A 105 -10.68 30.66 -19.50
CA MET A 105 -10.94 29.38 -20.17
C MET A 105 -12.09 29.50 -21.18
N ILE A 106 -13.26 30.04 -20.76
CA ILE A 106 -14.41 30.22 -21.65
C ILE A 106 -14.09 31.17 -22.81
N ALA A 107 -13.36 32.26 -22.55
CA ALA A 107 -12.95 33.17 -23.62
C ALA A 107 -12.00 32.50 -24.62
N ALA A 108 -11.10 31.64 -24.14
CA ALA A 108 -10.18 30.89 -24.97
C ALA A 108 -10.91 29.93 -25.92
N GLU A 109 -12.00 29.28 -25.49
CA GLU A 109 -12.84 28.42 -26.34
C GLU A 109 -13.37 29.14 -27.60
N TYR A 110 -13.64 30.45 -27.49
CA TYR A 110 -14.11 31.29 -28.62
C TYR A 110 -12.99 32.07 -29.31
N GLY A 111 -11.72 31.74 -29.01
CA GLY A 111 -10.53 32.35 -29.59
C GLY A 111 -10.31 33.81 -29.15
N VAL A 112 -10.68 34.15 -27.91
CA VAL A 112 -10.46 35.47 -27.31
C VAL A 112 -9.37 35.34 -26.24
N LYS A 113 -8.15 35.76 -26.56
CA LYS A 113 -7.02 35.79 -25.59
C LYS A 113 -6.98 37.08 -24.78
N GLU A 114 -7.36 38.20 -25.39
CA GLU A 114 -7.42 39.52 -24.77
C GLU A 114 -8.69 40.23 -25.24
N PRO A 115 -9.41 40.96 -24.36
CA PRO A 115 -10.62 41.67 -24.76
C PRO A 115 -10.28 42.94 -25.55
N ARG A 116 -11.00 43.20 -26.65
CA ARG A 116 -10.92 44.46 -27.42
C ARG A 116 -11.60 45.63 -26.70
N ILE A 117 -12.35 45.32 -25.65
CA ILE A 117 -13.13 46.26 -24.85
C ILE A 117 -12.30 46.64 -23.62
N LYS A 118 -12.36 47.92 -23.19
CA LYS A 118 -11.62 48.42 -22.04
C LYS A 118 -11.90 47.56 -20.80
N LYS A 119 -10.83 47.03 -20.18
CA LYS A 119 -10.89 46.27 -18.93
C LYS A 119 -11.46 47.14 -17.81
N LYS A 120 -12.34 46.55 -16.99
CA LYS A 120 -12.93 47.20 -15.81
C LYS A 120 -12.35 46.68 -14.49
N ASP A 121 -11.58 45.58 -14.54
CA ASP A 121 -10.89 44.97 -13.40
C ASP A 121 -11.82 44.74 -12.19
N GLU A 122 -13.04 44.26 -12.46
CA GLU A 122 -14.02 43.91 -11.44
C GLU A 122 -13.93 42.41 -11.10
N ASP A 123 -14.36 42.03 -9.91
CA ASP A 123 -14.32 40.65 -9.40
C ASP A 123 -15.69 39.93 -9.51
N CYS A 124 -16.70 40.56 -10.13
CA CYS A 124 -18.07 40.04 -10.16
C CYS A 124 -18.78 40.22 -11.51
N ILE A 125 -19.25 39.13 -12.10
CA ILE A 125 -20.07 39.14 -13.33
C ILE A 125 -21.57 39.45 -13.09
N LEU A 126 -21.98 39.70 -11.84
CA LEU A 126 -23.37 39.99 -11.47
C LEU A 126 -24.38 38.90 -11.90
N CYS A 127 -23.96 37.64 -11.82
CA CYS A 127 -24.76 36.48 -12.27
C CYS A 127 -25.97 36.16 -11.38
N GLY A 128 -26.03 36.68 -10.15
CA GLY A 128 -27.15 36.49 -9.23
C GLY A 128 -27.18 35.14 -8.51
N LEU A 129 -26.33 34.18 -8.87
CA LEU A 129 -26.29 32.85 -8.25
C LEU A 129 -26.12 32.91 -6.73
N CYS A 130 -25.20 33.75 -6.24
CA CYS A 130 -24.98 33.93 -4.80
C CYS A 130 -26.22 34.49 -4.08
N VAL A 131 -26.92 35.46 -4.69
CA VAL A 131 -28.14 36.06 -4.14
C VAL A 131 -29.26 35.02 -4.08
N HIS A 132 -29.51 34.31 -5.19
CA HIS A 132 -30.52 33.28 -5.25
C HIS A 132 -30.21 32.10 -4.34
N MET A 133 -28.95 31.71 -4.20
CA MET A 133 -28.53 30.67 -3.26
C MET A 133 -28.81 31.10 -1.81
N CYS A 134 -28.47 32.34 -1.46
CA CYS A 134 -28.75 32.88 -0.13
C CYS A 134 -30.27 32.85 0.13
N GLU A 135 -31.06 33.41 -0.78
CA GLU A 135 -32.50 33.61 -0.60
C GLU A 135 -33.31 32.30 -0.71
N GLN A 136 -33.17 31.59 -1.83
CA GLN A 136 -34.04 30.45 -2.18
C GLN A 136 -33.64 29.16 -1.47
N ARG A 137 -32.34 28.97 -1.19
CA ARG A 137 -31.84 27.71 -0.63
C ARG A 137 -31.44 27.81 0.82
N MET A 138 -30.74 28.88 1.20
CA MET A 138 -30.38 29.07 2.60
C MET A 138 -31.51 29.75 3.39
N GLY A 139 -32.56 30.25 2.72
CA GLY A 139 -33.68 30.96 3.37
C GLY A 139 -33.27 32.32 3.95
N ARG A 140 -32.20 32.94 3.42
CA ARG A 140 -31.58 34.17 3.93
C ARG A 140 -31.45 35.21 2.83
N SER A 141 -31.93 36.42 3.06
CA SER A 141 -31.72 37.55 2.14
C SER A 141 -30.56 38.43 2.62
N ALA A 142 -29.42 37.81 2.96
CA ALA A 142 -28.30 38.52 3.57
C ALA A 142 -27.59 39.47 2.57
N ILE A 143 -27.65 39.13 1.28
CA ILE A 143 -27.01 39.85 0.18
C ILE A 143 -28.03 40.10 -0.94
N GLY A 144 -27.81 41.16 -1.71
CA GLY A 144 -28.64 41.51 -2.85
C GLY A 144 -27.88 42.38 -3.85
N PHE A 145 -28.58 42.80 -4.90
CA PHE A 145 -28.05 43.79 -5.83
C PHE A 145 -28.52 45.20 -5.45
N THR A 146 -27.57 46.12 -5.28
CA THR A 146 -27.84 47.56 -5.09
C THR A 146 -27.42 48.34 -6.34
N GLY A 147 -28.00 49.53 -6.53
CA GLY A 147 -27.76 50.36 -7.73
C GLY A 147 -28.53 49.90 -8.99
N ARG A 148 -28.32 50.61 -10.11
CA ARG A 148 -28.94 50.32 -11.42
C ARG A 148 -27.94 50.55 -12.55
N GLY A 149 -28.13 49.86 -13.67
CA GLY A 149 -27.31 50.03 -14.87
C GLY A 149 -25.81 49.78 -14.59
N PRO A 150 -24.89 50.66 -15.03
CA PRO A 150 -23.45 50.51 -14.79
C PRO A 150 -23.03 50.53 -13.31
N GLY A 151 -23.86 51.09 -12.42
CA GLY A 151 -23.59 51.17 -10.99
C GLY A 151 -24.17 50.01 -10.17
N LYS A 152 -24.67 48.95 -10.83
CA LYS A 152 -25.20 47.76 -10.15
C LYS A 152 -24.06 46.98 -9.51
N LYS A 153 -24.15 46.70 -8.21
CA LYS A 153 -23.15 45.93 -7.45
C LYS A 153 -23.83 44.92 -6.52
N LEU A 154 -23.10 43.86 -6.19
CA LEU A 154 -23.48 42.89 -5.18
C LEU A 154 -23.04 43.43 -3.80
N GLU A 155 -23.98 43.56 -2.87
CA GLU A 155 -23.74 44.17 -1.55
C GLU A 155 -24.76 43.68 -0.52
N THR A 156 -24.52 43.94 0.77
CA THR A 156 -25.53 43.80 1.83
C THR A 156 -26.53 44.96 1.79
N PRO A 157 -27.72 44.81 2.41
CA PRO A 157 -28.55 45.95 2.76
C PRO A 157 -27.74 47.02 3.49
N PHE A 158 -27.77 48.26 2.99
CA PHE A 158 -27.08 49.43 3.55
C PHE A 158 -25.54 49.41 3.53
N GLY A 159 -24.89 48.37 2.97
CA GLY A 159 -23.42 48.30 2.89
C GLY A 159 -22.74 48.00 4.23
N GLU A 160 -23.50 47.56 5.23
CA GLU A 160 -23.01 47.15 6.55
C GLU A 160 -23.08 45.62 6.69
N TYR A 161 -22.35 45.04 7.65
CA TYR A 161 -22.46 43.61 7.92
C TYR A 161 -23.89 43.23 8.30
N ASN A 162 -24.38 42.14 7.73
CA ASN A 162 -25.77 41.73 7.89
C ASN A 162 -25.87 40.60 8.92
N GLU A 163 -26.52 40.87 10.05
CA GLU A 163 -26.74 39.88 11.12
C GLU A 163 -27.56 38.66 10.69
N MET A 164 -28.32 38.76 9.58
CA MET A 164 -29.02 37.63 8.97
C MET A 164 -28.07 36.64 8.27
N CYS A 165 -26.80 37.01 8.05
CA CYS A 165 -25.82 36.13 7.47
C CYS A 165 -25.39 35.05 8.46
N TRP A 166 -25.64 33.81 8.11
CA TRP A 166 -25.19 32.63 8.87
C TRP A 166 -23.75 32.22 8.59
N THR A 167 -23.05 32.93 7.71
CA THR A 167 -21.70 32.56 7.28
C THR A 167 -21.58 31.12 6.79
N CYS A 168 -22.66 30.58 6.19
CA CYS A 168 -22.70 29.20 5.69
C CYS A 168 -21.82 28.96 4.45
N GLY A 169 -21.24 30.01 3.85
CA GLY A 169 -20.34 29.90 2.69
C GLY A 169 -21.01 29.55 1.36
N ALA A 170 -22.30 29.22 1.32
CA ALA A 170 -23.01 28.80 0.11
C ALA A 170 -22.91 29.81 -1.05
N CYS A 171 -22.89 31.11 -0.73
CA CYS A 171 -22.73 32.19 -1.71
C CYS A 171 -21.32 32.24 -2.34
N ASN A 172 -20.27 31.87 -1.59
CA ASN A 172 -18.91 31.77 -2.08
C ASN A 172 -18.76 30.50 -2.95
N PHE A 173 -19.32 29.38 -2.49
CA PHE A 173 -19.26 28.08 -3.20
C PHE A 173 -19.92 28.14 -4.58
N ILE A 174 -21.09 28.77 -4.69
CA ILE A 174 -21.83 28.88 -5.97
C ILE A 174 -21.26 29.96 -6.91
N CYS A 175 -20.19 30.66 -6.52
CA CYS A 175 -19.67 31.78 -7.31
C CYS A 175 -18.82 31.27 -8.50
N PRO A 176 -19.22 31.51 -9.75
CA PRO A 176 -18.51 31.01 -10.93
C PRO A 176 -17.13 31.65 -11.15
N VAL A 177 -16.90 32.81 -10.53
CA VAL A 177 -15.66 33.60 -10.65
C VAL A 177 -14.88 33.67 -9.33
N GLY A 178 -15.26 32.87 -8.32
CA GLY A 178 -14.52 32.77 -7.07
C GLY A 178 -14.57 34.01 -6.16
N LYS A 179 -15.53 34.93 -6.36
CA LYS A 179 -15.69 36.11 -5.49
C LYS A 179 -16.02 35.69 -4.07
N LYS A 180 -15.22 36.16 -3.11
CA LYS A 180 -15.44 35.96 -1.67
C LYS A 180 -16.51 36.91 -1.14
N VAL A 181 -17.78 36.65 -1.46
CA VAL A 181 -18.96 37.46 -1.08
C VAL A 181 -19.03 37.75 0.42
N GLN A 182 -18.54 36.83 1.23
CA GLN A 182 -18.53 36.97 2.67
C GLN A 182 -17.72 38.16 3.20
N THR A 183 -16.66 38.60 2.51
CA THR A 183 -15.76 39.66 3.01
C THR A 183 -16.48 40.97 3.30
N PHE A 184 -17.66 41.19 2.72
CA PHE A 184 -18.52 42.34 2.99
C PHE A 184 -19.90 41.98 3.56
N THR A 185 -20.18 40.68 3.78
CA THR A 185 -21.49 40.22 4.29
C THR A 185 -21.51 40.03 5.80
N SER A 186 -20.40 39.57 6.38
CA SER A 186 -20.24 39.38 7.82
C SER A 186 -18.76 39.50 8.18
N ASP A 187 -18.47 39.93 9.41
CA ASP A 187 -17.14 39.90 10.04
C ASP A 187 -16.74 38.49 10.52
N ARG A 188 -17.68 37.54 10.54
CA ARG A 188 -17.45 36.14 10.90
C ARG A 188 -17.00 35.36 9.65
N LEU A 189 -15.97 34.53 9.79
CA LEU A 189 -15.54 33.59 8.75
C LEU A 189 -16.37 32.29 8.84
N PRO A 190 -16.65 31.58 7.71
CA PRO A 190 -17.26 30.26 7.78
C PRO A 190 -16.22 29.42 8.50
N ILE A 191 -16.65 28.57 9.43
CA ILE A 191 -15.73 27.57 9.95
C ILE A 191 -15.70 26.48 8.89
N PRO A 192 -14.64 26.36 8.07
CA PRO A 192 -14.56 25.26 7.14
C PRO A 192 -14.59 23.95 7.92
N ILE A 193 -15.16 22.91 7.33
CA ILE A 193 -15.14 21.57 7.93
C ILE A 193 -13.78 20.97 7.59
N PRO A 194 -12.89 20.74 8.58
CA PRO A 194 -11.59 20.17 8.29
C PRO A 194 -11.76 18.76 7.71
N ASP A 195 -11.01 18.47 6.66
CA ASP A 195 -10.95 17.13 6.08
C ASP A 195 -10.15 16.22 7.01
N SER A 196 -10.83 15.30 7.69
CA SER A 196 -10.21 14.36 8.64
C SER A 196 -9.24 13.41 7.96
N PHE A 197 -9.47 13.03 6.68
CA PHE A 197 -8.56 12.17 5.93
C PHE A 197 -7.26 12.90 5.57
N ASN A 198 -7.36 14.20 5.29
CA ASN A 198 -6.22 15.08 5.07
C ASN A 198 -5.75 15.80 6.34
N ILE A 199 -6.23 15.37 7.52
CA ILE A 199 -5.78 15.84 8.85
C ILE A 199 -5.88 17.36 8.97
N GLY A 200 -6.93 17.95 8.39
CA GLY A 200 -7.17 19.39 8.42
C GLY A 200 -6.24 20.24 7.54
N LEU A 201 -5.38 19.64 6.71
CA LEU A 201 -4.59 20.37 5.71
C LEU A 201 -5.43 20.89 4.53
N SER A 202 -6.66 20.39 4.40
CA SER A 202 -7.68 20.86 3.46
C SER A 202 -9.05 20.83 4.13
N ASP A 203 -10.01 21.47 3.47
CA ASP A 203 -11.41 21.51 3.88
C ASP A 203 -12.24 20.52 3.08
N ARG A 204 -13.38 20.10 3.61
CA ARG A 204 -14.37 19.26 2.92
C ARG A 204 -15.80 19.79 3.07
N ALA A 205 -16.71 19.22 2.29
CA ALA A 205 -18.15 19.47 2.44
C ALA A 205 -18.79 18.53 3.48
N SER A 206 -20.03 18.86 3.91
CA SER A 206 -20.82 18.01 4.81
C SER A 206 -21.24 16.68 4.16
N VAL A 207 -21.47 16.68 2.84
CA VAL A 207 -21.65 15.45 2.04
C VAL A 207 -20.34 15.16 1.35
N TYR A 208 -19.70 14.04 1.65
CA TYR A 208 -18.34 13.74 1.20
C TYR A 208 -18.11 12.25 1.03
N VAL A 209 -17.11 11.91 0.23
CA VAL A 209 -16.48 10.58 0.22
C VAL A 209 -15.19 10.71 1.01
N LEU A 210 -14.89 9.76 1.90
CA LEU A 210 -13.73 9.86 2.80
C LEU A 210 -12.41 10.07 2.04
N TYR A 211 -12.22 9.34 0.94
CA TYR A 211 -11.12 9.53 -0.01
C TYR A 211 -11.46 8.85 -1.35
N PRO A 212 -10.79 9.18 -2.48
CA PRO A 212 -11.19 8.73 -3.82
C PRO A 212 -11.24 7.21 -4.05
N GLN A 213 -10.55 6.42 -3.22
CA GLN A 213 -10.49 4.96 -3.32
C GLN A 213 -11.13 4.26 -2.12
N ALA A 214 -11.99 4.95 -1.37
CA ALA A 214 -12.71 4.35 -0.25
C ALA A 214 -13.45 3.08 -0.70
N ILE A 215 -13.48 2.06 0.15
CA ILE A 215 -14.26 0.84 -0.08
C ILE A 215 -15.16 0.62 1.15
N PRO A 216 -16.50 0.68 1.00
CA PRO A 216 -17.24 0.99 -0.23
C PRO A 216 -17.04 2.47 -0.67
N ASN A 217 -16.94 2.71 -1.98
CA ASN A 217 -16.79 4.08 -2.52
C ASN A 217 -18.15 4.78 -2.55
N LYS A 218 -18.68 5.13 -1.39
CA LYS A 218 -20.02 5.72 -1.24
C LYS A 218 -19.93 7.06 -0.47
N PRO A 219 -20.70 8.08 -0.88
CA PRO A 219 -20.78 9.33 -0.14
C PRO A 219 -21.50 9.12 1.20
N MET A 220 -21.12 9.89 2.21
CA MET A 220 -21.77 9.95 3.52
C MET A 220 -22.10 11.39 3.90
N ILE A 221 -23.12 11.56 4.74
CA ILE A 221 -23.53 12.86 5.29
C ILE A 221 -22.98 12.98 6.70
N ASP A 222 -22.15 13.99 6.95
CA ASP A 222 -21.72 14.32 8.29
C ASP A 222 -22.84 15.03 9.05
N LYS A 223 -23.49 14.28 9.95
CA LYS A 223 -24.59 14.78 10.77
C LYS A 223 -24.20 15.99 11.64
N ASN A 224 -22.92 16.12 12.02
CA ASN A 224 -22.49 17.21 12.91
C ASN A 224 -22.47 18.57 12.20
N TYR A 225 -22.37 18.59 10.88
CA TYR A 225 -22.27 19.81 10.07
C TYR A 225 -23.35 19.94 8.99
N CYS A 226 -24.23 18.94 8.85
CA CYS A 226 -25.31 18.99 7.86
C CYS A 226 -26.40 19.97 8.32
N LEU A 227 -26.63 21.04 7.55
CA LEU A 227 -27.66 22.03 7.89
C LEU A 227 -29.09 21.48 7.79
N GLN A 228 -29.32 20.47 6.94
CA GLN A 228 -30.63 19.85 6.83
C GLN A 228 -30.97 19.03 8.08
N LEU A 229 -30.05 18.15 8.50
CA LEU A 229 -30.26 17.29 9.66
C LEU A 229 -30.34 18.07 10.98
N ASN A 230 -29.62 19.19 11.09
CA ASN A 230 -29.57 19.98 12.33
C ASN A 230 -30.61 21.11 12.40
N TYR A 231 -31.03 21.66 11.25
CA TYR A 231 -31.85 22.88 11.23
C TYR A 231 -32.98 22.88 10.18
N ASP A 232 -33.12 21.84 9.35
CA ASP A 232 -34.16 21.72 8.32
C ASP A 232 -34.19 22.91 7.33
N VAL A 233 -33.00 23.35 6.87
CA VAL A 233 -32.83 24.54 6.02
C VAL A 233 -32.00 24.32 4.75
N CYS A 234 -31.70 23.08 4.35
CA CYS A 234 -30.90 22.81 3.14
C CYS A 234 -31.36 21.50 2.46
N GLY A 235 -31.38 21.42 1.13
CA GLY A 235 -31.76 20.17 0.44
C GLY A 235 -31.03 19.93 -0.87
N ILE A 236 -29.96 20.70 -1.11
CA ILE A 236 -29.34 20.80 -2.44
C ILE A 236 -28.80 19.45 -2.89
N CYS A 237 -28.18 18.69 -2.00
CA CYS A 237 -27.59 17.40 -2.34
C CYS A 237 -28.65 16.39 -2.80
N GLU A 238 -29.86 16.41 -2.24
CA GLU A 238 -30.96 15.52 -2.63
C GLU A 238 -31.45 15.86 -4.04
N GLU A 239 -31.64 17.16 -4.33
CA GLU A 239 -32.12 17.62 -5.63
C GLU A 239 -31.15 17.35 -6.78
N VAL A 240 -29.84 17.45 -6.54
CA VAL A 240 -28.82 17.19 -7.56
C VAL A 240 -28.47 15.70 -7.68
N CYS A 241 -28.92 14.85 -6.76
CA CYS A 241 -28.66 13.42 -6.79
C CYS A 241 -29.56 12.74 -7.82
N GLU A 242 -29.05 12.54 -9.04
CA GLU A 242 -29.79 11.88 -10.13
C GLU A 242 -30.22 10.45 -9.78
N ALA A 243 -29.42 9.76 -8.96
CA ALA A 243 -29.74 8.43 -8.44
C ALA A 243 -30.81 8.42 -7.33
N LYS A 244 -31.21 9.59 -6.81
CA LYS A 244 -32.16 9.76 -5.70
C LYS A 244 -31.80 8.92 -4.47
N ALA A 245 -30.52 8.85 -4.16
CA ALA A 245 -29.96 7.99 -3.12
C ALA A 245 -29.89 8.64 -1.72
N ILE A 246 -30.17 9.95 -1.62
CA ILE A 246 -30.10 10.67 -0.35
C ILE A 246 -31.38 10.45 0.44
N ASP A 247 -31.22 9.96 1.67
CA ASP A 247 -32.29 9.77 2.63
C ASP A 247 -31.90 10.41 3.97
N PHE A 248 -32.48 11.56 4.29
CA PHE A 248 -32.24 12.27 5.55
C PHE A 248 -32.92 11.60 6.76
N GLU A 249 -33.86 10.67 6.53
CA GLU A 249 -34.57 9.93 7.58
C GLU A 249 -33.89 8.59 7.92
N GLN A 250 -32.79 8.25 7.24
CA GLN A 250 -32.03 7.02 7.51
C GLN A 250 -31.57 6.96 8.97
N LYS A 251 -31.83 5.84 9.64
CA LYS A 251 -31.47 5.62 11.05
C LYS A 251 -30.44 4.51 11.20
N GLU A 252 -29.72 4.57 12.31
CA GLU A 252 -28.85 3.48 12.76
C GLU A 252 -29.64 2.17 12.85
N GLN A 253 -29.04 1.09 12.36
CA GLN A 253 -29.61 -0.25 12.38
C GLN A 253 -28.70 -1.16 13.20
N THR A 254 -29.27 -1.87 14.16
CA THR A 254 -28.58 -2.94 14.89
C THR A 254 -28.88 -4.27 14.22
N SER A 255 -27.84 -5.04 13.93
CA SER A 255 -27.96 -6.41 13.42
C SER A 255 -27.31 -7.38 14.39
N GLU A 256 -27.93 -8.55 14.57
CA GLU A 256 -27.42 -9.63 15.41
C GLU A 256 -26.74 -10.66 14.52
N LEU A 257 -25.46 -10.93 14.77
CA LEU A 257 -24.65 -11.88 14.01
C LEU A 257 -24.19 -13.02 14.93
N ASN A 258 -24.51 -14.25 14.55
CA ASN A 258 -23.99 -15.44 15.24
C ASN A 258 -22.63 -15.81 14.67
N VAL A 259 -21.58 -15.60 15.46
CA VAL A 259 -20.18 -15.84 15.06
C VAL A 259 -19.50 -16.78 16.05
N GLY A 260 -18.65 -17.68 15.56
CA GLY A 260 -17.86 -18.59 16.40
C GLY A 260 -16.46 -18.08 16.74
N ALA A 261 -15.99 -17.04 16.04
CA ALA A 261 -14.71 -16.38 16.31
C ALA A 261 -14.82 -14.87 16.06
N ILE A 262 -14.12 -14.07 16.86
CA ILE A 262 -14.03 -12.61 16.74
C ILE A 262 -12.55 -12.24 16.60
N VAL A 263 -12.23 -11.42 15.59
CA VAL A 263 -10.87 -10.89 15.38
C VAL A 263 -10.90 -9.38 15.57
N LEU A 264 -10.25 -8.90 16.62
CA LEU A 264 -10.16 -7.48 16.93
C LEU A 264 -8.90 -6.87 16.27
N SER A 265 -9.13 -5.90 15.38
CA SER A 265 -8.07 -5.17 14.68
C SER A 265 -8.31 -3.65 14.70
N PRO A 266 -8.52 -3.01 15.87
CA PRO A 266 -8.81 -1.57 15.96
C PRO A 266 -7.62 -0.68 15.55
N GLY A 267 -6.43 -1.25 15.35
CA GLY A 267 -5.25 -0.51 14.92
C GLY A 267 -4.56 0.23 16.06
N TYR A 268 -4.23 1.50 15.81
CA TYR A 268 -3.49 2.37 16.72
C TYR A 268 -3.95 3.82 16.51
N ASN A 269 -3.55 4.70 17.43
CA ASN A 269 -3.65 6.15 17.26
C ASN A 269 -2.28 6.83 17.20
N GLN A 270 -2.23 8.02 16.62
CA GLN A 270 -1.01 8.82 16.62
C GLN A 270 -0.86 9.53 17.97
N PHE A 271 0.35 9.60 18.49
CA PHE A 271 0.64 10.41 19.68
C PHE A 271 0.22 11.87 19.45
N ASN A 272 -0.52 12.43 20.41
CA ASN A 272 -0.88 13.84 20.39
C ASN A 272 0.36 14.73 20.61
N THR A 273 0.88 15.30 19.52
CA THR A 273 2.09 16.15 19.50
C THR A 273 1.94 17.47 20.25
N GLU A 274 0.72 17.93 20.52
CA GLU A 274 0.49 19.13 21.37
C GLU A 274 0.98 18.94 22.80
N LEU A 275 1.09 17.68 23.28
CA LEU A 275 1.66 17.34 24.58
C LEU A 275 3.17 17.57 24.66
N LYS A 276 3.82 17.96 23.55
CA LYS A 276 5.23 18.38 23.50
C LYS A 276 5.33 19.84 22.98
N PRO A 277 4.90 20.83 23.77
CA PRO A 277 4.83 22.23 23.33
C PRO A 277 6.20 22.82 22.96
N ASP A 278 7.30 22.25 23.46
CA ASP A 278 8.66 22.66 23.13
C ASP A 278 9.01 22.48 21.64
N TYR A 279 8.31 21.59 20.94
CA TYR A 279 8.44 21.43 19.49
C TYR A 279 7.54 22.37 18.69
N GLY A 280 6.62 23.09 19.34
CA GLY A 280 5.83 24.15 18.70
C GLY A 280 4.76 23.67 17.72
N TYR A 281 4.39 22.39 17.74
CA TYR A 281 3.23 21.88 17.00
C TYR A 281 1.93 22.59 17.43
N GLY A 282 1.07 22.94 16.47
CA GLY A 282 -0.14 23.76 16.70
C GLY A 282 0.14 25.26 16.91
N LYS A 283 1.38 25.64 17.21
CA LYS A 283 1.83 27.04 17.34
C LYS A 283 2.50 27.56 16.07
N TYR A 284 3.44 26.81 15.52
CA TYR A 284 4.20 27.15 14.33
C TYR A 284 3.63 26.40 13.12
N ARG A 285 3.26 27.14 12.06
CA ARG A 285 2.58 26.55 10.89
C ARG A 285 3.47 25.59 10.09
N ASN A 286 4.79 25.78 10.16
CA ASN A 286 5.77 24.95 9.47
C ASN A 286 6.27 23.77 10.33
N VAL A 287 5.69 23.55 11.52
CA VAL A 287 5.88 22.32 12.31
C VAL A 287 4.67 21.43 12.10
N ILE A 288 4.87 20.33 11.38
CA ILE A 288 3.83 19.33 11.08
C ILE A 288 4.23 17.97 11.61
N THR A 289 3.33 17.02 11.63
CA THR A 289 3.60 15.62 11.91
C THR A 289 3.99 14.86 10.64
N ALA A 290 4.65 13.71 10.81
CA ALA A 290 4.96 12.81 9.71
C ALA A 290 3.70 12.37 8.94
N LEU A 291 2.58 12.13 9.62
CA LEU A 291 1.34 11.74 8.95
C LEU A 291 0.74 12.86 8.10
N GLU A 292 0.84 14.13 8.54
CA GLU A 292 0.50 15.29 7.71
C GLU A 292 1.43 15.39 6.50
N PHE A 293 2.73 15.12 6.68
CA PHE A 293 3.68 15.10 5.56
C PHE A 293 3.38 13.96 4.57
N GLU A 294 2.96 12.78 5.04
CA GLU A 294 2.46 11.70 4.17
C GLU A 294 1.25 12.14 3.34
N ARG A 295 0.34 12.95 3.93
CA ARG A 295 -0.75 13.56 3.16
C ARG A 295 -0.22 14.53 2.12
N ILE A 296 0.76 15.37 2.46
CA ILE A 296 1.40 16.29 1.50
C ILE A 296 2.05 15.53 0.33
N LEU A 297 2.80 14.46 0.61
CA LEU A 297 3.45 13.59 -0.38
C LEU A 297 2.45 12.83 -1.25
N SER A 298 1.24 12.55 -0.75
CA SER A 298 0.23 11.78 -1.47
C SER A 298 -0.27 12.51 -2.72
N ALA A 299 -0.32 11.79 -3.85
CA ALA A 299 -0.93 12.27 -5.08
C ALA A 299 -2.42 12.64 -4.93
N SER A 300 -3.13 11.96 -4.03
CA SER A 300 -4.53 12.26 -3.65
C SER A 300 -4.64 13.15 -2.41
N GLY A 301 -3.52 13.72 -1.97
CA GLY A 301 -3.44 14.61 -0.82
C GLY A 301 -3.78 16.07 -1.14
N PRO A 302 -3.75 16.94 -0.12
CA PRO A 302 -4.19 18.34 -0.22
C PRO A 302 -3.35 19.15 -1.21
N TYR A 303 -2.05 18.86 -1.33
CA TYR A 303 -1.14 19.52 -2.27
C TYR A 303 -0.84 18.66 -3.51
N GLN A 304 -1.60 17.57 -3.67
CA GLN A 304 -1.49 16.64 -4.78
C GLN A 304 -0.02 16.18 -4.98
N GLY A 305 0.70 15.82 -3.91
CA GLY A 305 2.08 15.35 -3.98
C GLY A 305 3.16 16.41 -4.21
N LYS A 306 2.80 17.70 -4.24
CA LYS A 306 3.79 18.80 -4.23
C LYS A 306 4.21 19.09 -2.79
N ILE A 307 5.51 19.18 -2.55
CA ILE A 307 6.05 19.42 -1.22
C ILE A 307 6.00 20.92 -0.95
N LEU A 308 4.93 21.37 -0.30
CA LEU A 308 4.69 22.79 -0.03
C LEU A 308 4.59 23.04 1.47
N ARG A 309 5.22 24.12 1.92
CA ARG A 309 5.09 24.65 3.28
C ARG A 309 3.62 24.97 3.60
N PRO A 310 3.08 24.51 4.74
CA PRO A 310 1.71 24.84 5.11
C PRO A 310 1.45 26.35 5.24
N PHE A 311 2.45 27.13 5.66
CA PHE A 311 2.34 28.57 5.87
C PHE A 311 2.06 29.37 4.59
N ASP A 312 2.93 29.27 3.58
CA ASP A 312 2.94 30.15 2.40
C ASP A 312 2.88 29.39 1.06
N LYS A 313 2.79 28.05 1.11
CA LYS A 313 2.72 27.16 -0.05
C LYS A 313 3.95 27.21 -0.97
N THR A 314 5.11 27.60 -0.44
CA THR A 314 6.38 27.54 -1.17
C THR A 314 7.09 26.19 -0.98
N VAL A 315 7.95 25.82 -1.92
CA VAL A 315 8.74 24.58 -1.84
C VAL A 315 9.88 24.78 -0.82
N PRO A 316 10.02 23.91 0.20
CA PRO A 316 11.09 24.05 1.17
C PRO A 316 12.44 23.59 0.58
N GLU A 317 13.52 24.32 0.83
CA GLU A 317 14.89 23.92 0.45
C GLU A 317 15.56 23.05 1.54
N LYS A 318 15.07 23.13 2.78
CA LYS A 318 15.64 22.40 3.92
C LYS A 318 14.58 21.92 4.92
N ILE A 319 14.56 20.62 5.17
CA ILE A 319 13.59 19.93 6.01
C ILE A 319 14.29 19.14 7.12
N ALA A 320 13.76 19.21 8.34
CA ALA A 320 14.19 18.38 9.46
C ALA A 320 13.11 17.39 9.90
N TRP A 321 13.50 16.16 10.22
CA TRP A 321 12.66 15.18 10.93
C TRP A 321 13.13 15.02 12.36
N ILE A 322 12.22 15.09 13.33
CA ILE A 322 12.49 14.86 14.73
C ILE A 322 11.97 13.48 15.12
N GLN A 323 12.88 12.56 15.43
CA GLN A 323 12.51 11.21 15.82
C GLN A 323 12.06 11.10 17.28
N CYS A 324 11.32 10.02 17.58
CA CYS A 324 10.91 9.65 18.94
C CYS A 324 10.01 10.70 19.63
N VAL A 325 9.16 11.39 18.87
CA VAL A 325 8.18 12.32 19.44
C VAL A 325 7.04 11.50 20.05
N GLY A 326 6.90 11.51 21.38
CA GLY A 326 5.91 10.70 22.09
C GLY A 326 6.26 9.22 22.24
N SER A 327 7.55 8.87 22.13
CA SER A 327 8.08 7.53 22.39
C SER A 327 9.45 7.63 23.00
N ARG A 328 9.89 6.58 23.72
CA ARG A 328 11.20 6.58 24.41
C ARG A 328 11.34 7.82 25.29
N ASP A 329 10.29 8.12 26.05
CA ASP A 329 10.28 9.15 27.08
C ASP A 329 9.74 8.58 28.40
N ASN A 330 9.78 9.38 29.46
CA ASN A 330 9.48 8.91 30.81
C ASN A 330 8.05 8.35 30.98
N GLU A 331 7.09 8.84 30.18
CA GLU A 331 5.71 8.37 30.25
C GLU A 331 5.47 7.18 29.31
N ARG A 332 6.19 7.14 28.18
CA ARG A 332 6.04 6.15 27.11
C ARG A 332 7.39 5.52 26.79
N ASP A 333 7.87 4.72 27.74
CA ASP A 333 9.13 3.98 27.65
C ASP A 333 9.04 2.74 26.73
N TYR A 334 8.46 2.93 25.55
CA TYR A 334 8.43 1.98 24.46
C TYR A 334 8.84 2.65 23.14
N CYS A 335 9.18 1.83 22.17
CA CYS A 335 9.52 2.27 20.83
C CYS A 335 8.33 2.09 19.89
N SER A 336 8.02 3.10 19.09
CA SER A 336 6.96 3.00 18.09
C SER A 336 7.31 2.12 16.87
N ALA A 337 8.50 1.53 16.81
CA ALA A 337 9.02 0.59 15.79
C ALA A 337 9.09 1.10 14.34
N VAL A 338 8.20 2.01 13.90
CA VAL A 338 8.05 2.41 12.50
C VAL A 338 8.67 3.77 12.18
N CYS A 339 8.88 4.63 13.18
CA CYS A 339 9.20 6.05 12.97
C CYS A 339 10.55 6.31 12.29
N CYS A 340 11.56 5.50 12.57
CA CYS A 340 12.85 5.61 11.88
C CYS A 340 12.71 5.35 10.37
N MET A 341 11.85 4.41 10.00
CA MET A 341 11.73 3.94 8.63
C MET A 341 10.77 4.80 7.80
N TYR A 342 9.64 5.27 8.37
CA TYR A 342 8.80 6.20 7.63
C TYR A 342 9.53 7.53 7.39
N ALA A 343 10.31 8.04 8.35
CA ALA A 343 11.05 9.29 8.18
C ALA A 343 12.14 9.14 7.11
N THR A 344 12.85 8.01 7.11
CA THR A 344 13.81 7.66 6.05
C THR A 344 13.12 7.56 4.69
N LYS A 345 11.93 6.95 4.63
CA LYS A 345 11.13 6.83 3.41
C LYS A 345 10.66 8.20 2.90
N GLU A 346 10.09 9.02 3.77
CA GLU A 346 9.65 10.39 3.47
C GLU A 346 10.80 11.25 2.95
N ALA A 347 11.99 11.18 3.58
CA ALA A 347 13.16 11.93 3.14
C ALA A 347 13.66 11.49 1.76
N ILE A 348 13.65 10.19 1.46
CA ILE A 348 13.99 9.67 0.12
C ILE A 348 12.97 10.16 -0.91
N ILE A 349 11.68 9.99 -0.66
CA ILE A 349 10.62 10.41 -1.60
C ILE A 349 10.69 11.93 -1.81
N ALA A 350 10.96 12.71 -0.76
CA ALA A 350 11.11 14.14 -0.88
C ALA A 350 12.28 14.54 -1.80
N LYS A 351 13.42 13.86 -1.69
CA LYS A 351 14.56 14.04 -2.59
C LYS A 351 14.28 13.54 -4.01
N GLU A 352 13.52 12.46 -4.18
CA GLU A 352 13.10 11.97 -5.50
C GLU A 352 12.17 12.99 -6.20
N HIS A 353 11.36 13.74 -5.44
CA HIS A 353 10.46 14.77 -5.97
C HIS A 353 11.17 16.11 -6.27
N GLU A 354 11.93 16.65 -5.30
CA GLU A 354 12.52 18.01 -5.40
C GLU A 354 13.98 18.01 -5.89
N GLY A 355 14.60 16.83 -5.98
CA GLY A 355 15.97 16.64 -6.45
C GLY A 355 17.04 16.81 -5.37
N GLU A 356 18.30 16.75 -5.80
CA GLU A 356 19.47 16.69 -4.90
C GLU A 356 19.69 17.97 -4.06
N LYS A 357 19.12 19.10 -4.48
CA LYS A 357 19.26 20.39 -3.77
C LYS A 357 18.55 20.42 -2.42
N LEU A 358 17.50 19.60 -2.25
CA LEU A 358 16.76 19.49 -1.00
C LEU A 358 17.66 18.92 0.09
N GLN A 359 17.84 19.67 1.17
CA GLN A 359 18.56 19.21 2.36
C GLN A 359 17.58 18.52 3.32
N CYS A 360 17.88 17.27 3.67
CA CYS A 360 17.08 16.46 4.58
C CYS A 360 17.93 16.04 5.77
N ASP A 361 17.57 16.52 6.97
CA ASP A 361 18.26 16.19 8.21
C ASP A 361 17.33 15.40 9.14
N ILE A 362 17.73 14.21 9.58
CA ILE A 362 16.96 13.35 10.48
C ILE A 362 17.65 13.32 11.85
N PHE A 363 17.00 13.89 12.86
CA PHE A 363 17.46 13.93 14.25
C PHE A 363 17.00 12.70 15.03
N TYR A 364 17.94 11.85 15.44
CA TYR A 364 17.65 10.54 16.02
C TYR A 364 18.51 10.22 17.26
N MET A 365 18.12 9.21 18.03
CA MET A 365 18.92 8.70 19.16
C MET A 365 19.65 7.40 18.80
N ASP A 366 18.89 6.42 18.27
CA ASP A 366 19.38 5.15 17.75
C ASP A 366 18.59 4.80 16.50
N MET A 367 19.27 4.39 15.42
CA MET A 367 18.62 4.04 14.17
C MET A 367 18.04 2.62 14.24
N ARG A 368 16.72 2.49 14.18
CA ARG A 368 15.99 1.22 14.35
C ARG A 368 15.55 0.58 13.02
N ALA A 369 16.52 0.38 12.14
CA ALA A 369 16.37 -0.31 10.87
C ALA A 369 16.55 -1.85 11.05
N PHE A 370 15.60 -2.52 11.72
CA PHE A 370 15.80 -3.91 12.20
C PHE A 370 15.19 -5.01 11.32
N SER A 371 14.28 -4.68 10.41
CA SER A 371 13.61 -5.67 9.55
C SER A 371 14.41 -5.95 8.28
N LYS A 372 13.96 -6.94 7.51
CA LYS A 372 14.61 -7.36 6.25
C LYS A 372 14.65 -6.20 5.25
N GLY A 373 15.83 -5.88 4.72
CA GLY A 373 16.03 -4.78 3.78
C GLY A 373 16.06 -3.37 4.40
N PHE A 374 15.84 -3.22 5.71
CA PHE A 374 15.75 -1.89 6.33
C PHE A 374 17.13 -1.24 6.52
N GLU A 375 18.17 -2.01 6.82
CA GLU A 375 19.53 -1.46 6.97
C GLU A 375 20.04 -0.93 5.63
N GLU A 376 19.81 -1.69 4.58
CA GLU A 376 20.16 -1.38 3.20
C GLU A 376 19.39 -0.14 2.73
N TYR A 377 18.11 -0.03 3.08
CA TYR A 377 17.30 1.17 2.80
C TYR A 377 17.82 2.41 3.53
N TYR A 378 18.25 2.26 4.78
CA TYR A 378 18.90 3.32 5.56
C TYR A 378 20.24 3.75 4.93
N VAL A 379 21.09 2.80 4.55
CA VAL A 379 22.36 3.08 3.86
C VAL A 379 22.12 3.78 2.51
N ARG A 380 21.10 3.35 1.75
CA ARG A 380 20.70 4.03 0.50
C ARG A 380 20.30 5.49 0.75
N ALA A 381 19.56 5.77 1.82
CA ALA A 381 19.20 7.16 2.17
C ALA A 381 20.44 8.03 2.42
N GLN A 382 21.45 7.48 3.10
CA GLN A 382 22.73 8.17 3.32
C GLN A 382 23.45 8.45 1.99
N GLN A 383 23.45 7.49 1.06
CA GLN A 383 24.04 7.65 -0.27
C GLN A 383 23.33 8.72 -1.11
N LEU A 384 22.02 8.93 -0.90
CA LEU A 384 21.23 10.01 -1.50
C LEU A 384 21.42 11.37 -0.79
N GLY A 385 22.30 11.45 0.22
CA GLY A 385 22.62 12.67 0.95
C GLY A 385 21.58 13.06 2.00
N VAL A 386 20.83 12.10 2.56
CA VAL A 386 20.06 12.32 3.80
C VAL A 386 21.03 12.31 4.98
N ASN A 387 21.06 13.39 5.76
CA ASN A 387 21.95 13.49 6.92
C ASN A 387 21.25 12.93 8.15
N TYR A 388 21.98 12.15 8.94
CA TYR A 388 21.48 11.58 10.19
C TYR A 388 22.25 12.16 11.36
N ILE A 389 21.58 12.97 12.18
CA ILE A 389 22.18 13.69 13.30
C ILE A 389 21.78 12.99 14.59
N ARG A 390 22.77 12.41 15.30
CA ARG A 390 22.52 11.69 16.54
C ARG A 390 22.29 12.65 17.71
N CYS A 391 21.09 13.21 17.78
CA CYS A 391 20.66 14.09 18.84
C CYS A 391 19.15 14.01 19.00
N ARG A 392 18.66 14.15 20.24
CA ARG A 392 17.25 14.49 20.50
C ARG A 392 17.17 16.00 20.76
N PRO A 393 16.67 16.81 19.82
CA PRO A 393 16.54 18.23 20.04
C PRO A 393 15.63 18.54 21.22
N LEU A 394 15.96 19.60 21.95
CA LEU A 394 15.21 20.02 23.15
C LEU A 394 13.98 20.85 22.78
N SER A 395 14.12 21.79 21.85
CA SER A 395 13.03 22.69 21.44
C SER A 395 13.26 23.25 20.04
N ILE A 396 12.18 23.78 19.46
CA ILE A 396 12.16 24.46 18.16
C ILE A 396 11.74 25.92 18.40
N LYS A 397 12.38 26.86 17.70
CA LYS A 397 12.03 28.29 17.74
C LYS A 397 11.73 28.79 16.34
N GLU A 398 10.76 29.67 16.19
CA GLU A 398 10.42 30.28 14.90
C GLU A 398 11.06 31.68 14.75
N ILE A 399 11.53 31.98 13.55
CA ILE A 399 11.97 33.32 13.13
C ILE A 399 10.73 34.11 12.68
N PRO A 400 10.33 35.21 13.35
CA PRO A 400 9.07 35.88 13.08
C PRO A 400 8.88 36.38 11.63
N GLU A 401 9.94 36.81 10.97
CA GLU A 401 9.88 37.38 9.62
C GLU A 401 9.69 36.32 8.52
N SER A 402 10.49 35.24 8.56
CA SER A 402 10.47 34.17 7.54
C SER A 402 9.53 33.01 7.88
N GLN A 403 9.15 32.88 9.15
CA GLN A 403 8.53 31.69 9.74
C GLN A 403 9.35 30.40 9.55
N ASN A 404 10.66 30.56 9.37
CA ASN A 404 11.61 29.45 9.41
C ASN A 404 11.87 29.04 10.86
N LEU A 405 12.41 27.84 11.04
CA LEU A 405 12.51 27.14 12.30
C LEU A 405 13.99 26.91 12.66
N ILE A 406 14.40 27.37 13.84
CA ILE A 406 15.73 27.16 14.39
C ILE A 406 15.70 25.96 15.34
N ILE A 407 16.63 25.04 15.11
CA ILE A 407 16.88 23.89 15.97
C ILE A 407 18.30 23.99 16.52
N ASP A 408 18.40 24.14 17.84
CA ASP A 408 19.67 24.01 18.57
C ASP A 408 19.90 22.53 18.93
N TYR A 409 21.06 21.99 18.57
CA TYR A 409 21.39 20.59 18.83
C TYR A 409 22.87 20.40 19.20
N LEU A 410 23.16 19.29 19.88
CA LEU A 410 24.51 18.83 20.19
C LEU A 410 24.90 17.76 19.19
N ILE A 411 26.16 17.78 18.77
CA ILE A 411 26.78 16.66 18.05
C ILE A 411 27.60 15.82 19.02
N GLU A 412 28.14 14.68 18.55
CA GLU A 412 28.73 13.65 19.42
C GLU A 412 29.95 14.13 20.24
N ASP A 413 30.62 15.22 19.85
CA ASP A 413 31.74 15.84 20.59
C ASP A 413 31.31 16.96 21.54
N ASP A 414 30.03 16.99 21.94
CA ASP A 414 29.39 17.98 22.81
C ASP A 414 29.42 19.43 22.29
N ARG A 415 29.78 19.66 21.02
CA ARG A 415 29.63 20.99 20.41
C ARG A 415 28.18 21.31 20.13
N LYS A 416 27.77 22.51 20.52
CA LYS A 416 26.46 23.07 20.20
C LYS A 416 26.46 23.68 18.80
N LEU A 417 25.55 23.21 17.96
CA LEU A 417 25.25 23.76 16.64
C LEU A 417 23.81 24.28 16.60
N SER A 418 23.52 25.11 15.60
CA SER A 418 22.19 25.64 15.33
C SER A 418 21.93 25.54 13.83
N GLY A 419 20.77 25.00 13.45
CA GLY A 419 20.34 24.90 12.06
C GLY A 419 19.01 25.62 11.85
N GLU A 420 18.92 26.39 10.76
CA GLU A 420 17.66 26.95 10.25
C GLU A 420 17.03 25.97 9.25
N TYR A 421 15.73 25.76 9.37
CA TYR A 421 14.91 24.83 8.57
C TYR A 421 13.63 25.52 8.12
N GLU A 422 13.14 25.19 6.94
CA GLU A 422 11.93 25.80 6.40
C GLU A 422 10.67 24.97 6.69
N LEU A 423 10.86 23.68 6.99
CA LEU A 423 9.83 22.75 7.43
C LEU A 423 10.41 21.79 8.46
N VAL A 424 9.67 21.53 9.53
CA VAL A 424 10.02 20.50 10.52
C VAL A 424 8.89 19.50 10.65
N ILE A 425 9.27 18.22 10.61
CA ILE A 425 8.37 17.08 10.63
C ILE A 425 8.59 16.32 11.93
N LEU A 426 7.54 16.23 12.74
CA LEU A 426 7.54 15.49 13.98
C LEU A 426 7.16 14.04 13.70
N SER A 427 8.12 13.14 13.86
CA SER A 427 7.92 11.71 13.74
C SER A 427 7.22 11.18 15.00
N ALA A 428 5.92 11.45 15.07
CA ALA A 428 5.03 11.06 16.16
C ALA A 428 4.96 9.54 16.32
N GLY A 429 4.98 9.09 17.57
CA GLY A 429 4.83 7.69 17.93
C GLY A 429 3.39 7.16 17.76
N LEU A 430 3.25 5.85 17.93
CA LEU A 430 1.97 5.14 17.96
C LEU A 430 1.52 4.95 19.40
N THR A 431 0.24 5.18 19.68
CA THR A 431 -0.44 4.88 20.94
C THR A 431 -1.52 3.84 20.72
N ALA A 432 -2.02 3.25 21.80
CA ALA A 432 -3.22 2.41 21.74
C ALA A 432 -4.41 3.19 21.16
N PRO A 433 -5.39 2.51 20.53
CA PRO A 433 -6.61 3.15 20.03
C PRO A 433 -7.44 3.74 21.17
N ASP A 434 -8.18 4.82 20.93
CA ASP A 434 -8.92 5.57 21.97
C ASP A 434 -9.92 4.69 22.74
N HIS A 435 -10.54 3.72 22.06
CA HIS A 435 -11.53 2.81 22.62
C HIS A 435 -10.92 1.51 23.20
N ALA A 436 -9.60 1.45 23.41
CA ALA A 436 -8.92 0.24 23.90
C ALA A 436 -9.52 -0.29 25.23
N THR A 437 -9.77 0.60 26.19
CA THR A 437 -10.32 0.25 27.51
C THR A 437 -11.76 -0.24 27.44
N GLU A 438 -12.57 0.33 26.53
CA GLU A 438 -13.94 -0.11 26.27
C GLU A 438 -13.93 -1.52 25.68
N LEU A 439 -13.14 -1.74 24.63
CA LEU A 439 -12.95 -3.06 24.02
C LEU A 439 -12.43 -4.09 25.03
N ALA A 440 -11.49 -3.70 25.90
CA ALA A 440 -10.98 -4.59 26.93
C ALA A 440 -12.06 -5.01 27.93
N THR A 441 -12.97 -4.10 28.27
CA THR A 441 -14.10 -4.39 29.16
C THR A 441 -15.12 -5.29 28.47
N GLU A 442 -15.51 -4.99 27.23
CA GLU A 442 -16.51 -5.74 26.47
C GLU A 442 -16.05 -7.16 26.13
N PHE A 443 -14.80 -7.31 25.72
CA PHE A 443 -14.24 -8.58 25.26
C PHE A 443 -13.40 -9.30 26.32
N ASN A 444 -13.28 -8.73 27.54
CA ASN A 444 -12.47 -9.24 28.65
C ASN A 444 -11.00 -9.46 28.26
N LEU A 445 -10.38 -8.42 27.71
CA LEU A 445 -8.98 -8.43 27.29
C LEU A 445 -8.07 -7.93 28.41
N LYS A 446 -6.82 -8.41 28.43
CA LYS A 446 -5.77 -7.85 29.28
C LYS A 446 -4.99 -6.80 28.48
N LEU A 447 -4.96 -5.58 28.98
CA LEU A 447 -4.11 -4.52 28.44
C LEU A 447 -2.81 -4.42 29.24
N ASN A 448 -1.73 -4.06 28.56
CA ASN A 448 -0.48 -3.69 29.22
C ASN A 448 -0.59 -2.26 29.81
N LYS A 449 0.47 -1.78 30.46
CA LYS A 449 0.49 -0.44 31.10
C LYS A 449 0.40 0.76 30.13
N TYR A 450 0.38 0.49 28.82
CA TYR A 450 0.28 1.48 27.74
C TYR A 450 -1.01 1.29 26.93
N ASP A 451 -1.98 0.54 27.48
CA ASP A 451 -3.31 0.28 26.92
C ASP A 451 -3.33 -0.56 25.63
N PHE A 452 -2.21 -1.18 25.24
CA PHE A 452 -2.18 -2.17 24.15
C PHE A 452 -2.58 -3.55 24.66
N CYS A 453 -3.19 -4.38 23.81
CA CYS A 453 -3.57 -5.73 24.19
C CYS A 453 -2.32 -6.61 24.43
N GLU A 454 -2.25 -7.22 25.61
CA GLU A 454 -1.18 -8.14 25.98
C GLU A 454 -1.42 -9.54 25.39
N THR A 455 -0.38 -10.14 24.83
CA THR A 455 -0.40 -11.49 24.23
C THR A 455 0.84 -12.28 24.67
N GLY A 456 0.83 -13.61 24.48
CA GLY A 456 1.94 -14.48 24.89
C GLY A 456 2.91 -14.82 23.75
N SER A 457 4.15 -15.23 24.08
CA SER A 457 5.18 -15.51 23.06
C SER A 457 4.84 -16.69 22.14
N PHE A 458 4.07 -17.65 22.64
CA PHE A 458 3.62 -18.83 21.88
C PHE A 458 2.17 -18.72 21.41
N ALA A 459 1.51 -17.58 21.69
CA ALA A 459 0.14 -17.27 21.32
C ALA A 459 0.01 -15.76 21.00
N PRO A 460 0.72 -15.26 19.97
CA PRO A 460 0.92 -13.82 19.73
C PRO A 460 -0.30 -13.09 19.16
N VAL A 461 -1.40 -13.81 18.91
CA VAL A 461 -2.67 -13.28 18.38
C VAL A 461 -3.88 -13.77 19.19
N ASP A 462 -3.68 -14.60 20.20
CA ASP A 462 -4.75 -15.11 21.05
C ASP A 462 -4.96 -14.13 22.22
N SER A 463 -6.23 -13.83 22.52
CA SER A 463 -6.57 -13.17 23.78
C SER A 463 -6.63 -14.19 24.93
N LEU A 464 -6.91 -13.73 26.15
CA LEU A 464 -7.16 -14.62 27.29
C LEU A 464 -8.49 -15.38 27.19
N LYS A 465 -9.39 -14.99 26.27
CA LYS A 465 -10.70 -15.60 26.09
C LYS A 465 -10.74 -16.37 24.77
N ASP A 466 -11.05 -17.65 24.87
CA ASP A 466 -11.18 -18.54 23.72
C ASP A 466 -12.21 -18.00 22.70
N GLY A 467 -11.86 -18.07 21.42
CA GLY A 467 -12.66 -17.54 20.33
C GLY A 467 -12.49 -16.05 20.06
N ILE A 468 -11.69 -15.32 20.85
CA ILE A 468 -11.36 -13.92 20.61
C ILE A 468 -9.86 -13.79 20.31
N PHE A 469 -9.56 -13.23 19.15
CA PHE A 469 -8.21 -13.01 18.63
C PHE A 469 -7.95 -11.52 18.46
N VAL A 470 -6.68 -11.12 18.53
CA VAL A 470 -6.23 -9.73 18.40
C VAL A 470 -5.10 -9.64 17.38
N THR A 471 -5.05 -8.56 16.61
CA THR A 471 -4.08 -8.44 15.53
C THR A 471 -3.68 -6.99 15.22
N GLY A 472 -2.57 -6.85 14.50
CA GLY A 472 -2.06 -5.57 14.03
C GLY A 472 -1.48 -4.72 15.15
N ALA A 473 -1.50 -3.40 14.97
CA ALA A 473 -0.88 -2.48 15.91
C ALA A 473 -1.53 -2.44 17.31
N PHE A 474 -2.71 -3.07 17.50
CA PHE A 474 -3.35 -3.15 18.81
C PHE A 474 -2.59 -4.05 19.79
N THR A 475 -1.81 -5.02 19.30
CA THR A 475 -0.90 -5.84 20.13
C THR A 475 0.46 -5.17 20.37
N GLY A 476 0.64 -3.94 19.89
CA GLY A 476 1.84 -3.11 20.07
C GLY A 476 2.33 -2.47 18.77
N PRO A 477 3.20 -1.44 18.85
CA PRO A 477 3.69 -0.74 17.67
C PRO A 477 4.44 -1.66 16.70
N LYS A 478 4.02 -1.68 15.42
CA LYS A 478 4.60 -2.53 14.36
C LYS A 478 4.28 -1.99 12.97
N ASP A 479 4.95 -2.54 11.97
CA ASP A 479 4.79 -2.13 10.57
C ASP A 479 3.70 -2.94 9.83
N ILE A 480 3.54 -2.64 8.54
CA ILE A 480 2.55 -3.29 7.65
C ILE A 480 2.85 -4.79 7.46
N PRO A 481 4.07 -5.22 7.06
CA PRO A 481 4.41 -6.64 6.96
C PRO A 481 4.01 -7.46 8.20
N GLU A 482 4.35 -6.98 9.40
CA GLU A 482 4.03 -7.68 10.64
C GLU A 482 2.52 -7.68 10.92
N SER A 483 1.83 -6.59 10.61
CA SER A 483 0.36 -6.50 10.77
C SER A 483 -0.38 -7.45 9.82
N VAL A 484 0.05 -7.55 8.55
CA VAL A 484 -0.53 -8.48 7.56
C VAL A 484 -0.27 -9.94 7.98
N MET A 485 0.93 -10.21 8.49
CA MET A 485 1.29 -11.51 9.04
C MET A 485 0.39 -11.87 10.24
N GLN A 486 0.23 -10.97 11.22
CA GLN A 486 -0.67 -11.23 12.37
C GLN A 486 -2.14 -11.37 11.93
N GLY A 487 -2.60 -10.63 10.92
CA GLY A 487 -3.96 -10.79 10.37
C GLY A 487 -4.16 -12.20 9.81
N SER A 488 -3.17 -12.69 9.06
CA SER A 488 -3.17 -14.07 8.56
C SER A 488 -3.06 -15.10 9.70
N ALA A 489 -2.31 -14.79 10.75
CA ALA A 489 -2.19 -15.65 11.93
C ALA A 489 -3.51 -15.78 12.71
N ALA A 490 -4.21 -14.67 12.96
CA ALA A 490 -5.53 -14.67 13.60
C ALA A 490 -6.56 -15.44 12.75
N ALA A 491 -6.48 -15.33 11.41
CA ALA A 491 -7.27 -16.16 10.51
C ALA A 491 -6.94 -17.66 10.66
N ALA A 492 -5.66 -18.04 10.78
CA ALA A 492 -5.26 -19.43 11.01
C ALA A 492 -5.86 -20.01 12.30
N ARG A 493 -5.81 -19.24 13.40
CA ARG A 493 -6.41 -19.63 14.68
C ARG A 493 -7.93 -19.76 14.59
N SER A 494 -8.58 -18.82 13.91
CA SER A 494 -10.02 -18.87 13.64
C SER A 494 -10.40 -20.09 12.79
N LEU A 495 -9.61 -20.44 11.78
CA LEU A 495 -9.84 -21.62 10.92
C LEU A 495 -9.66 -22.94 11.67
N SER A 496 -8.72 -23.03 12.62
CA SER A 496 -8.57 -24.20 13.48
C SER A 496 -9.78 -24.36 14.40
N LEU A 497 -10.25 -23.26 15.00
CA LEU A 497 -11.43 -23.27 15.87
C LEU A 497 -12.70 -23.65 15.09
N LEU A 498 -12.85 -23.13 13.87
CA LEU A 498 -14.03 -23.31 13.02
C LEU A 498 -13.88 -24.45 12.00
N SER A 499 -12.96 -25.39 12.24
CA SER A 499 -12.61 -26.44 11.27
C SER A 499 -13.83 -27.28 10.84
N ALA A 500 -14.76 -27.55 11.78
CA ALA A 500 -16.00 -28.30 11.52
C ALA A 500 -17.05 -27.55 10.68
N GLU A 501 -16.94 -26.22 10.56
CA GLU A 501 -17.88 -25.36 9.83
C GLU A 501 -17.36 -24.95 8.44
N LYS A 502 -16.12 -25.35 8.09
CA LYS A 502 -15.46 -25.02 6.83
C LYS A 502 -16.32 -25.42 5.62
N GLY A 503 -16.55 -24.47 4.72
CA GLY A 503 -17.27 -24.70 3.46
C GLY A 503 -18.80 -24.58 3.53
N LYS A 504 -19.42 -24.57 4.73
CA LYS A 504 -20.89 -24.61 4.86
C LYS A 504 -21.61 -23.33 4.41
N LEU A 505 -20.94 -22.19 4.44
CA LEU A 505 -21.49 -20.87 4.08
C LEU A 505 -20.80 -20.26 2.84
N VAL A 506 -20.10 -21.08 2.04
CA VAL A 506 -19.43 -20.59 0.83
C VAL A 506 -20.49 -20.42 -0.27
N GLU A 507 -20.69 -19.19 -0.72
CA GLU A 507 -21.45 -18.89 -1.93
C GLU A 507 -20.50 -18.80 -3.12
N GLU A 508 -20.70 -19.61 -4.16
CA GLU A 508 -19.94 -19.49 -5.39
C GLU A 508 -20.41 -18.27 -6.18
N LYS A 509 -19.46 -17.42 -6.59
CA LYS A 509 -19.75 -16.30 -7.48
C LYS A 509 -20.18 -16.82 -8.85
N VAL A 510 -21.44 -16.57 -9.20
CA VAL A 510 -22.00 -16.93 -10.51
C VAL A 510 -21.70 -15.81 -11.51
N TYR A 511 -20.98 -16.15 -12.58
CA TYR A 511 -20.72 -15.25 -13.71
C TYR A 511 -21.82 -15.38 -14.76
N PRO A 512 -22.10 -14.31 -15.55
CA PRO A 512 -22.99 -14.44 -16.70
C PRO A 512 -22.41 -15.40 -17.76
N PRO A 513 -23.25 -15.97 -18.65
CA PRO A 513 -22.80 -16.84 -19.72
C PRO A 513 -21.73 -16.16 -20.59
N GLU A 514 -20.64 -16.88 -20.89
CA GLU A 514 -19.58 -16.38 -21.77
C GLU A 514 -20.12 -16.16 -23.19
N LYS A 515 -19.80 -15.00 -23.78
CA LYS A 515 -20.09 -14.67 -25.18
C LYS A 515 -19.16 -15.46 -26.09
N ASP A 516 -19.74 -16.19 -27.05
CA ASP A 516 -18.97 -16.79 -28.15
C ASP A 516 -18.56 -15.69 -29.14
N ILE A 517 -17.26 -15.57 -29.38
CA ILE A 517 -16.66 -14.55 -30.26
C ILE A 517 -15.88 -15.19 -31.42
N VAL A 518 -15.99 -16.51 -31.61
CA VAL A 518 -15.30 -17.23 -32.68
C VAL A 518 -15.79 -16.73 -34.04
N GLY A 519 -14.85 -16.25 -34.88
CA GLY A 519 -15.16 -15.72 -36.21
C GLY A 519 -15.66 -14.27 -36.23
N GLU A 520 -15.76 -13.59 -35.08
CA GLU A 520 -16.02 -12.15 -35.04
C GLU A 520 -14.74 -11.35 -35.35
N GLU A 521 -14.88 -10.21 -36.06
CA GLU A 521 -13.81 -9.22 -36.18
C GLU A 521 -13.46 -8.60 -34.82
N PRO A 522 -12.19 -8.23 -34.57
CA PRO A 522 -11.80 -7.60 -33.30
C PRO A 522 -12.58 -6.29 -33.04
N ARG A 523 -13.08 -6.16 -31.82
CA ARG A 523 -13.76 -4.98 -31.28
C ARG A 523 -13.19 -4.69 -29.90
N VAL A 524 -12.23 -3.76 -29.87
CA VAL A 524 -11.37 -3.56 -28.71
C VAL A 524 -11.79 -2.33 -27.93
N GLY A 525 -11.92 -2.48 -26.60
CA GLY A 525 -12.05 -1.36 -25.68
C GLY A 525 -10.71 -1.07 -24.98
N VAL A 526 -10.26 0.19 -24.99
CA VAL A 526 -9.00 0.61 -24.37
C VAL A 526 -9.27 1.52 -23.16
N PHE A 527 -8.83 1.10 -21.98
CA PHE A 527 -9.02 1.85 -20.73
C PHE A 527 -7.66 2.31 -20.20
N VAL A 528 -7.42 3.62 -20.18
CA VAL A 528 -6.12 4.21 -19.79
C VAL A 528 -6.20 4.77 -18.36
N CYS A 529 -5.28 4.35 -17.49
CA CYS A 529 -5.30 4.75 -16.08
C CYS A 529 -4.42 5.98 -15.83
N HIS A 530 -4.89 6.92 -15.01
CA HIS A 530 -4.04 7.98 -14.45
C HIS A 530 -3.21 7.51 -13.26
N CYS A 531 -3.75 6.55 -12.49
CA CYS A 531 -3.17 6.07 -11.24
C CYS A 531 -2.81 7.24 -10.29
N GLY A 532 -3.71 8.24 -10.20
CA GLY A 532 -3.45 9.51 -9.56
C GLY A 532 -2.37 10.29 -10.33
N LYS A 533 -1.23 10.57 -9.67
CA LYS A 533 -0.08 11.20 -10.33
C LYS A 533 0.99 10.23 -10.81
N ASN A 534 0.83 8.93 -10.53
CA ASN A 534 1.84 7.95 -10.94
C ASN A 534 1.98 7.85 -12.46
N ILE A 535 0.88 7.98 -13.21
CA ILE A 535 0.88 8.04 -14.67
C ILE A 535 0.54 9.47 -15.12
N GLY A 536 -0.62 9.99 -14.69
CA GLY A 536 -1.12 11.31 -15.09
C GLY A 536 -0.29 12.50 -14.60
N GLY A 537 0.63 12.31 -13.66
CA GLY A 537 1.57 13.34 -13.22
C GLY A 537 2.83 13.44 -14.08
N VAL A 538 3.10 12.44 -14.93
CA VAL A 538 4.27 12.41 -15.82
C VAL A 538 3.86 12.60 -17.28
N ILE A 539 2.80 11.93 -17.73
CA ILE A 539 2.35 11.98 -19.13
C ILE A 539 0.92 12.49 -19.25
N ASN A 540 0.59 13.06 -20.40
CA ASN A 540 -0.79 13.46 -20.73
C ASN A 540 -1.63 12.24 -21.11
N VAL A 541 -2.33 11.67 -20.13
CA VAL A 541 -3.18 10.47 -20.31
C VAL A 541 -4.29 10.66 -21.34
N PRO A 542 -5.04 11.79 -21.36
CA PRO A 542 -6.00 12.08 -22.44
C PRO A 542 -5.41 11.94 -23.85
N GLU A 543 -4.15 12.34 -24.05
CA GLU A 543 -3.51 12.21 -25.36
C GLU A 543 -3.25 10.75 -25.76
N VAL A 544 -3.02 9.86 -24.79
CA VAL A 544 -2.93 8.41 -25.03
C VAL A 544 -4.30 7.84 -25.42
N VAL A 545 -5.38 8.33 -24.82
CA VAL A 545 -6.76 7.96 -25.19
C VAL A 545 -7.08 8.39 -26.61
N GLU A 546 -6.81 9.65 -26.96
CA GLU A 546 -7.06 10.13 -28.32
C GLU A 546 -6.25 9.34 -29.35
N TYR A 547 -4.98 9.04 -29.06
CA TYR A 547 -4.18 8.16 -29.90
C TYR A 547 -4.81 6.77 -30.03
N ALA A 548 -5.25 6.15 -28.93
CA ALA A 548 -5.87 4.83 -28.97
C ALA A 548 -7.13 4.79 -29.86
N ARG A 549 -7.93 5.87 -29.89
CA ARG A 549 -9.10 5.98 -30.78
C ARG A 549 -8.75 6.00 -32.27
N THR A 550 -7.53 6.39 -32.64
CA THR A 550 -7.08 6.38 -34.04
C THR A 550 -6.65 4.99 -34.52
N LEU A 551 -6.44 4.05 -33.60
CA LEU A 551 -5.93 2.73 -33.94
C LEU A 551 -7.04 1.84 -34.53
N PRO A 552 -6.70 0.93 -35.48
CA PRO A 552 -7.68 0.03 -36.09
C PRO A 552 -8.32 -0.89 -35.04
N ASP A 553 -9.60 -1.21 -35.23
CA ASP A 553 -10.40 -2.11 -34.40
C ASP A 553 -10.68 -1.62 -32.96
N VAL A 554 -10.16 -0.45 -32.57
CA VAL A 554 -10.53 0.21 -31.30
C VAL A 554 -11.90 0.88 -31.47
N VAL A 555 -12.90 0.32 -30.79
CA VAL A 555 -14.30 0.79 -30.86
C VAL A 555 -14.60 1.79 -29.75
N TYR A 556 -13.90 1.66 -28.62
CA TYR A 556 -14.11 2.49 -27.45
C TYR A 556 -12.78 2.75 -26.75
N ALA A 557 -12.56 3.99 -26.32
CA ALA A 557 -11.43 4.33 -25.47
C ALA A 557 -11.77 5.46 -24.49
N GLU A 558 -11.39 5.27 -23.24
CA GLU A 558 -11.57 6.24 -22.15
C GLU A 558 -10.39 6.20 -21.17
N ASP A 559 -10.22 7.28 -20.41
CA ASP A 559 -9.34 7.34 -19.26
C ASP A 559 -10.12 7.29 -17.94
N ASN A 560 -9.50 6.66 -16.94
CA ASN A 560 -10.03 6.56 -15.59
C ASN A 560 -8.97 6.99 -14.57
N LEU A 561 -9.39 7.69 -13.51
CA LEU A 561 -8.45 8.13 -12.47
C LEU A 561 -7.75 6.93 -11.81
N TYR A 562 -8.53 5.87 -11.53
CA TYR A 562 -8.06 4.58 -11.05
C TYR A 562 -8.86 3.45 -11.70
N THR A 563 -8.35 2.85 -12.77
CA THR A 563 -9.05 1.78 -13.50
C THR A 563 -9.33 0.54 -12.63
N CYS A 564 -8.54 0.31 -11.57
CA CYS A 564 -8.75 -0.79 -10.63
C CYS A 564 -9.86 -0.54 -9.58
N SER A 565 -10.55 0.61 -9.62
CA SER A 565 -11.67 0.89 -8.71
C SER A 565 -12.92 0.10 -9.11
N THR A 566 -13.79 -0.19 -8.14
CA THR A 566 -15.08 -0.87 -8.39
C THR A 566 -15.93 -0.12 -9.42
N GLU A 567 -15.96 1.22 -9.34
CA GLU A 567 -16.69 2.07 -10.29
C GLU A 567 -16.15 1.92 -11.72
N SER A 568 -14.83 1.95 -11.91
CA SER A 568 -14.22 1.74 -13.23
C SER A 568 -14.47 0.32 -13.74
N GLY A 569 -14.51 -0.67 -12.83
CA GLY A 569 -14.90 -2.04 -13.15
C GLY A 569 -16.32 -2.13 -13.72
N GLU A 570 -17.29 -1.44 -13.10
CA GLU A 570 -18.67 -1.34 -13.62
C GLU A 570 -18.72 -0.64 -14.99
N LYS A 571 -17.91 0.40 -15.20
CA LYS A 571 -17.78 1.06 -16.52
C LYS A 571 -17.24 0.12 -17.60
N ILE A 572 -16.21 -0.67 -17.29
CA ILE A 572 -15.69 -1.70 -18.21
C ILE A 572 -16.79 -2.70 -18.55
N ILE A 573 -17.52 -3.21 -17.55
CA ILE A 573 -18.64 -4.17 -17.74
C ILE A 573 -19.75 -3.54 -18.61
N HIS A 574 -20.07 -2.27 -18.39
CA HIS A 574 -21.06 -1.55 -19.19
C HIS A 574 -20.59 -1.38 -20.64
N ALA A 575 -19.37 -0.91 -20.83
CA ALA A 575 -18.78 -0.68 -22.15
C ALA A 575 -18.68 -1.98 -22.97
N ILE A 576 -18.36 -3.11 -22.33
CA ILE A 576 -18.39 -4.42 -23.00
C ILE A 576 -19.75 -4.70 -23.63
N LYS A 577 -20.83 -4.40 -22.91
CA LYS A 577 -22.21 -4.64 -23.36
C LYS A 577 -22.67 -3.58 -24.37
N GLU A 578 -22.46 -2.30 -24.05
CA GLU A 578 -22.92 -1.16 -24.86
C GLU A 578 -22.23 -1.13 -26.23
N TYR A 579 -20.91 -1.28 -26.27
CA TYR A 579 -20.13 -1.21 -27.51
C TYR A 579 -19.90 -2.59 -28.15
N ASN A 580 -20.50 -3.66 -27.59
CA ASN A 580 -20.32 -5.05 -28.03
C ASN A 580 -18.83 -5.39 -28.22
N LEU A 581 -18.03 -5.12 -27.18
CA LEU A 581 -16.60 -5.39 -27.20
C LEU A 581 -16.36 -6.90 -27.14
N ASN A 582 -15.30 -7.37 -27.81
CA ASN A 582 -14.85 -8.76 -27.71
C ASN A 582 -13.39 -8.88 -27.26
N ARG A 583 -12.68 -7.76 -27.06
CA ARG A 583 -11.35 -7.69 -26.44
C ARG A 583 -11.26 -6.44 -25.55
N VAL A 584 -10.46 -6.52 -24.50
CA VAL A 584 -10.24 -5.39 -23.58
C VAL A 584 -8.75 -5.17 -23.38
N ILE A 585 -8.32 -3.92 -23.47
CA ILE A 585 -6.97 -3.48 -23.14
C ILE A 585 -7.03 -2.55 -21.94
N VAL A 586 -6.23 -2.84 -20.92
CA VAL A 586 -6.05 -1.93 -19.78
C VAL A 586 -4.62 -1.39 -19.78
N ALA A 587 -4.47 -0.10 -20.08
CA ALA A 587 -3.19 0.59 -20.04
C ALA A 587 -2.97 1.21 -18.65
N SER A 588 -2.25 0.51 -17.78
CA SER A 588 -2.11 0.90 -16.37
C SER A 588 -0.80 0.44 -15.72
N CYS A 589 -0.90 -0.30 -14.61
CA CYS A 589 0.19 -0.86 -13.83
C CYS A 589 0.60 -2.26 -14.30
N THR A 590 1.50 -2.89 -13.55
CA THR A 590 1.99 -4.24 -13.84
C THR A 590 0.88 -5.32 -13.83
N PRO A 591 0.81 -6.20 -14.85
CA PRO A 591 -0.13 -7.32 -14.88
C PRO A 591 0.07 -8.28 -13.71
N ARG A 592 1.29 -8.37 -13.17
CA ARG A 592 1.62 -9.20 -11.98
C ARG A 592 0.74 -8.94 -10.76
N THR A 593 0.06 -7.79 -10.70
CA THR A 593 -0.77 -7.40 -9.56
C THR A 593 -2.26 -7.38 -9.86
N HIS A 594 -2.67 -6.78 -10.99
CA HIS A 594 -4.08 -6.47 -11.25
C HIS A 594 -4.68 -7.22 -12.45
N GLU A 595 -3.90 -8.04 -13.16
CA GLU A 595 -4.47 -8.87 -14.23
C GLU A 595 -5.62 -9.78 -13.74
N PRO A 596 -5.50 -10.51 -12.60
CA PRO A 596 -6.61 -11.32 -12.11
C PRO A 596 -7.88 -10.51 -11.77
N LEU A 597 -7.70 -9.26 -11.32
CA LEU A 597 -8.82 -8.34 -11.05
C LEU A 597 -9.57 -8.04 -12.36
N PHE A 598 -8.84 -7.59 -13.38
CA PHE A 598 -9.44 -7.24 -14.67
C PHE A 598 -9.99 -8.47 -15.41
N GLN A 599 -9.36 -9.64 -15.27
CA GLN A 599 -9.91 -10.91 -15.75
C GLN A 599 -11.28 -11.21 -15.12
N SER A 600 -11.43 -11.00 -13.80
CA SER A 600 -12.73 -11.13 -13.13
C SER A 600 -13.74 -10.09 -13.66
N THR A 601 -13.32 -8.84 -13.83
CA THR A 601 -14.17 -7.75 -14.33
C THR A 601 -14.72 -8.06 -15.73
N ILE A 602 -13.88 -8.44 -16.68
CA ILE A 602 -14.37 -8.73 -18.04
C ILE A 602 -15.24 -9.99 -18.10
N ARG A 603 -15.02 -10.94 -17.17
CA ARG A 603 -15.87 -12.13 -17.01
C ARG A 603 -17.26 -11.78 -16.49
N GLU A 604 -17.39 -10.80 -15.61
CA GLU A 604 -18.69 -10.19 -15.25
C GLU A 604 -19.33 -9.44 -16.43
N GLY A 605 -18.49 -8.96 -17.36
CA GLY A 605 -18.90 -8.45 -18.67
C GLY A 605 -19.33 -9.53 -19.68
N SER A 606 -19.29 -10.82 -19.32
CA SER A 606 -19.55 -11.97 -20.21
C SER A 606 -18.43 -12.28 -21.22
N LEU A 607 -17.22 -11.75 -21.05
CA LEU A 607 -16.06 -12.12 -21.89
C LEU A 607 -15.19 -13.19 -21.23
N ASN A 608 -14.55 -14.02 -22.05
CA ASN A 608 -13.53 -14.95 -21.58
C ASN A 608 -12.36 -14.17 -20.94
N PRO A 609 -11.85 -14.58 -19.75
CA PRO A 609 -10.83 -13.82 -19.02
C PRO A 609 -9.53 -13.63 -19.81
N TYR A 610 -9.20 -14.52 -20.75
CA TYR A 610 -7.98 -14.42 -21.54
C TYR A 610 -8.08 -13.42 -22.70
N LEU A 611 -9.26 -12.85 -22.97
CA LEU A 611 -9.47 -11.78 -23.97
C LEU A 611 -9.04 -10.39 -23.47
N LEU A 612 -8.33 -10.35 -22.35
CA LEU A 612 -7.68 -9.18 -21.76
C LEU A 612 -6.22 -9.10 -22.20
N GLU A 613 -5.74 -7.90 -22.52
CA GLU A 613 -4.31 -7.59 -22.60
C GLU A 613 -4.01 -6.35 -21.74
N MET A 614 -2.84 -6.30 -21.10
CA MET A 614 -2.43 -5.14 -20.30
C MET A 614 -1.22 -4.44 -20.91
N ALA A 615 -1.30 -3.11 -21.03
CA ALA A 615 -0.15 -2.26 -21.36
C ALA A 615 0.40 -1.63 -20.07
N ASN A 616 1.61 -2.00 -19.66
CA ASN A 616 2.22 -1.48 -18.44
C ASN A 616 2.85 -0.10 -18.69
N ILE A 617 2.04 0.95 -18.61
CA ILE A 617 2.47 2.34 -18.82
C ILE A 617 2.90 3.04 -17.52
N ARG A 618 2.96 2.33 -16.38
CA ARG A 618 3.44 2.88 -15.11
C ARG A 618 4.85 2.43 -14.78
N ASP A 619 4.98 1.17 -14.35
CA ASP A 619 6.21 0.60 -13.84
C ASP A 619 7.30 0.54 -14.93
N GLN A 620 6.90 0.31 -16.18
CA GLN A 620 7.80 0.26 -17.34
C GLN A 620 7.85 1.58 -18.13
N CYS A 621 7.14 2.63 -17.72
CA CYS A 621 7.09 3.87 -18.47
C CYS A 621 7.16 5.10 -17.56
N THR A 622 6.05 5.56 -16.97
CA THR A 622 6.07 6.84 -16.25
C THR A 622 7.00 6.88 -15.03
N TRP A 623 7.11 5.81 -14.25
CA TRP A 623 8.01 5.78 -13.08
C TRP A 623 9.50 5.83 -13.45
N VAL A 624 9.87 5.35 -14.64
CA VAL A 624 11.27 5.35 -15.11
C VAL A 624 11.59 6.52 -16.03
N HIS A 625 10.57 7.28 -16.46
CA HIS A 625 10.69 8.43 -17.36
C HIS A 625 10.18 9.73 -16.73
N MET A 626 10.21 9.84 -15.40
CA MET A 626 9.70 11.02 -14.67
C MET A 626 10.35 12.34 -15.09
N HIS A 627 11.61 12.27 -15.53
CA HIS A 627 12.39 13.42 -16.01
C HIS A 627 12.37 13.58 -17.54
N GLU A 628 11.70 12.68 -18.26
CA GLU A 628 11.60 12.66 -19.72
C GLU A 628 10.14 12.44 -20.18
N PRO A 629 9.20 13.33 -19.80
CA PRO A 629 7.76 13.10 -19.98
C PRO A 629 7.33 12.95 -21.45
N GLU A 630 7.99 13.64 -22.39
CA GLU A 630 7.74 13.49 -23.83
C GLU A 630 8.09 12.09 -24.34
N SER A 631 9.26 11.57 -23.93
CA SER A 631 9.69 10.19 -24.23
C SER A 631 8.76 9.18 -23.56
N GLY A 632 8.35 9.44 -22.32
CA GLY A 632 7.37 8.63 -21.60
C GLY A 632 6.02 8.57 -22.31
N LEU A 633 5.52 9.70 -22.81
CA LEU A 633 4.26 9.77 -23.54
C LEU A 633 4.33 8.98 -24.86
N LYS A 634 5.42 9.15 -25.61
CA LYS A 634 5.66 8.39 -26.85
C LYS A 634 5.69 6.89 -26.57
N LYS A 635 6.43 6.47 -25.54
CA LYS A 635 6.51 5.07 -25.12
C LYS A 635 5.15 4.53 -24.66
N ALA A 636 4.33 5.33 -23.98
CA ALA A 636 2.98 4.89 -23.57
C ALA A 636 2.09 4.59 -24.78
N LYS A 637 2.13 5.45 -25.81
CA LYS A 637 1.43 5.21 -27.10
C LYS A 637 1.94 3.92 -27.77
N ASP A 638 3.25 3.70 -27.78
CA ASP A 638 3.86 2.45 -28.29
C ASP A 638 3.35 1.22 -27.56
N LEU A 639 3.36 1.23 -26.22
CA LEU A 639 2.91 0.11 -25.42
C LEU A 639 1.43 -0.21 -25.65
N VAL A 640 0.57 0.80 -25.81
CA VAL A 640 -0.85 0.60 -26.14
C VAL A 640 -1.02 -0.03 -27.52
N ARG A 641 -0.29 0.45 -28.54
CA ARG A 641 -0.36 -0.10 -29.89
C ARG A 641 0.15 -1.55 -29.94
N MET A 642 1.23 -1.85 -29.19
CA MET A 642 1.79 -3.20 -29.06
C MET A 642 0.80 -4.15 -28.39
N ALA A 643 0.13 -3.70 -27.32
CA ALA A 643 -0.94 -4.47 -26.67
C ALA A 643 -2.09 -4.75 -27.63
N LEU A 644 -2.49 -3.76 -28.43
CA LEU A 644 -3.54 -3.91 -29.44
C LEU A 644 -3.19 -4.96 -30.50
N ALA A 645 -1.96 -4.91 -31.03
CA ALA A 645 -1.51 -5.88 -32.03
C ALA A 645 -1.60 -7.33 -31.54
N LYS A 646 -1.29 -7.59 -30.26
CA LYS A 646 -1.51 -8.90 -29.65
C LYS A 646 -2.99 -9.18 -29.44
N ALA A 647 -3.74 -8.26 -28.83
CA ALA A 647 -5.15 -8.43 -28.47
C ALA A 647 -6.03 -8.86 -29.66
N ARG A 648 -5.74 -8.36 -30.86
CA ARG A 648 -6.43 -8.74 -32.12
C ARG A 648 -6.29 -10.23 -32.47
N LEU A 649 -5.22 -10.86 -32.01
CA LEU A 649 -4.86 -12.26 -32.30
C LEU A 649 -5.12 -13.19 -31.11
N ILE A 650 -5.56 -12.67 -29.97
CA ILE A 650 -5.89 -13.48 -28.79
C ILE A 650 -7.16 -14.29 -29.04
N GLU A 651 -7.17 -15.52 -28.54
CA GLU A 651 -8.28 -16.47 -28.60
C GLU A 651 -8.76 -16.77 -27.17
N PRO A 652 -10.05 -17.11 -26.97
CA PRO A 652 -10.55 -17.51 -25.65
C PRO A 652 -9.84 -18.80 -25.19
N LEU A 653 -9.43 -18.84 -23.92
CA LEU A 653 -8.81 -20.01 -23.32
C LEU A 653 -9.62 -20.51 -22.13
N TYR A 654 -9.56 -21.82 -21.90
CA TYR A 654 -10.31 -22.48 -20.84
C TYR A 654 -9.37 -23.16 -19.86
N ARG A 655 -9.54 -22.83 -18.59
CA ARG A 655 -8.78 -23.46 -17.51
C ARG A 655 -9.29 -24.88 -17.29
N LYS A 656 -8.37 -25.82 -17.10
CA LYS A 656 -8.72 -27.17 -16.64
C LYS A 656 -8.75 -27.20 -15.13
N LYS A 657 -9.72 -27.93 -14.58
CA LYS A 657 -9.74 -28.27 -13.16
C LYS A 657 -8.97 -29.56 -12.96
N VAL A 658 -8.08 -29.57 -11.96
CA VAL A 658 -7.42 -30.78 -11.48
C VAL A 658 -7.68 -30.93 -10.01
N LYS A 659 -7.87 -32.19 -9.58
CA LYS A 659 -7.90 -32.54 -8.18
C LYS A 659 -6.57 -32.18 -7.54
N ILE A 660 -6.63 -31.77 -6.28
CA ILE A 660 -5.43 -31.52 -5.49
C ILE A 660 -5.29 -32.54 -4.38
N ASN A 661 -4.05 -32.86 -4.05
CA ASN A 661 -3.70 -33.46 -2.79
C ASN A 661 -3.90 -32.41 -1.68
N ARG A 662 -4.56 -32.82 -0.59
CA ARG A 662 -4.94 -31.93 0.52
C ARG A 662 -4.01 -32.04 1.72
N ASP A 663 -2.93 -32.80 1.58
CA ASP A 663 -1.89 -32.97 2.58
C ASP A 663 -0.88 -31.82 2.45
N ALA A 664 -0.18 -31.53 3.54
CA ALA A 664 0.86 -30.50 3.57
C ALA A 664 2.22 -31.11 3.91
N LEU A 665 3.28 -30.54 3.33
CA LEU A 665 4.66 -30.80 3.73
C LEU A 665 5.22 -29.62 4.50
N VAL A 666 5.80 -29.84 5.66
CA VAL A 666 6.53 -28.85 6.45
C VAL A 666 8.00 -29.28 6.56
N ILE A 667 8.91 -28.40 6.16
CA ILE A 667 10.35 -28.67 6.15
C ILE A 667 11.00 -27.89 7.30
N GLY A 668 11.38 -28.61 8.36
CA GLY A 668 12.03 -28.08 9.57
C GLY A 668 11.16 -28.20 10.81
N GLY A 669 11.61 -28.95 11.81
CA GLY A 669 10.94 -29.22 13.10
C GLY A 669 11.30 -28.22 14.20
N GLY A 670 11.59 -26.96 13.85
CA GLY A 670 11.73 -25.87 14.81
C GLY A 670 10.40 -25.34 15.32
N VAL A 671 10.43 -24.27 16.15
CA VAL A 671 9.21 -23.64 16.67
C VAL A 671 8.21 -23.28 15.55
N SER A 672 8.69 -22.67 14.46
CA SER A 672 7.80 -22.28 13.36
C SER A 672 7.20 -23.47 12.62
N GLY A 673 7.99 -24.49 12.30
CA GLY A 673 7.47 -25.65 11.56
C GLY A 673 6.51 -26.50 12.39
N MET A 674 6.81 -26.74 13.66
CA MET A 674 5.87 -27.42 14.56
C MET A 674 4.57 -26.63 14.73
N THR A 675 4.64 -25.30 14.90
CA THR A 675 3.44 -24.45 14.98
C THR A 675 2.60 -24.52 13.70
N SER A 676 3.23 -24.41 12.52
CA SER A 676 2.52 -24.51 11.24
C SER A 676 1.88 -25.89 11.06
N ALA A 677 2.62 -26.97 11.34
CA ALA A 677 2.12 -28.33 11.21
C ALA A 677 0.93 -28.60 12.15
N LEU A 678 1.06 -28.18 13.40
CA LEU A 678 0.00 -28.33 14.39
C LEU A 678 -1.25 -27.55 14.01
N ASN A 679 -1.12 -26.31 13.52
CA ASN A 679 -2.26 -25.53 13.10
C ASN A 679 -3.00 -26.14 11.89
N LEU A 680 -2.27 -26.65 10.89
CA LEU A 680 -2.85 -27.36 9.74
C LEU A 680 -3.57 -28.65 10.16
N ALA A 681 -2.98 -29.42 11.07
CA ALA A 681 -3.59 -30.61 11.63
C ALA A 681 -4.86 -30.30 12.42
N GLU A 682 -4.86 -29.25 13.25
CA GLU A 682 -6.04 -28.74 13.97
C GLU A 682 -7.15 -28.26 13.00
N GLN A 683 -6.79 -27.85 11.79
CA GLN A 683 -7.74 -27.53 10.71
C GLN A 683 -8.27 -28.76 9.95
N GLY A 684 -7.76 -29.96 10.26
CA GLY A 684 -8.18 -31.24 9.70
C GLY A 684 -7.31 -31.79 8.57
N PHE A 685 -6.19 -31.16 8.22
CA PHE A 685 -5.32 -31.59 7.11
C PHE A 685 -4.22 -32.54 7.58
N GLU A 686 -3.92 -33.58 6.79
CA GLU A 686 -2.73 -34.41 7.02
C GLU A 686 -1.48 -33.58 6.78
N THR A 687 -0.48 -33.70 7.66
CA THR A 687 0.74 -32.92 7.57
C THR A 687 1.98 -33.78 7.80
N HIS A 688 2.89 -33.79 6.84
CA HIS A 688 4.20 -34.43 6.94
C HIS A 688 5.22 -33.40 7.42
N LEU A 689 5.83 -33.64 8.59
CA LEU A 689 6.86 -32.77 9.16
C LEU A 689 8.23 -33.43 9.04
N LEU A 690 9.10 -32.88 8.19
CA LEU A 690 10.47 -33.37 8.01
C LEU A 690 11.43 -32.55 8.89
N GLU A 691 12.18 -33.23 9.75
CA GLU A 691 13.25 -32.64 10.56
C GLU A 691 14.58 -33.30 10.24
N LYS A 692 15.59 -32.46 9.97
CA LYS A 692 16.93 -32.90 9.58
C LYS A 692 17.66 -33.59 10.73
N SER A 693 17.48 -33.14 11.96
CA SER A 693 18.15 -33.71 13.13
C SER A 693 17.35 -34.87 13.75
N GLU A 694 17.98 -35.55 14.71
CA GLU A 694 17.36 -36.63 15.48
C GLU A 694 16.27 -36.14 16.46
N THR A 695 16.09 -34.83 16.64
CA THR A 695 15.16 -34.28 17.65
C THR A 695 14.53 -32.96 17.23
N LEU A 696 13.22 -32.81 17.45
CA LEU A 696 12.50 -31.56 17.24
C LEU A 696 13.00 -30.43 18.16
N GLY A 697 12.78 -29.18 17.75
CA GLY A 697 12.92 -27.97 18.59
C GLY A 697 13.77 -26.85 17.99
N GLY A 698 14.69 -27.18 17.08
CA GLY A 698 15.56 -26.19 16.42
C GLY A 698 16.27 -25.24 17.40
N ASN A 699 16.41 -23.97 17.02
CA ASN A 699 17.13 -22.96 17.82
C ASN A 699 16.51 -22.67 19.19
N LEU A 700 15.22 -22.96 19.40
CA LEU A 700 14.56 -22.70 20.68
C LEU A 700 15.15 -23.56 21.82
N LYS A 701 15.85 -24.66 21.51
CA LYS A 701 16.61 -25.46 22.50
C LYS A 701 17.64 -24.63 23.25
N HIS A 702 18.21 -23.61 22.60
CA HIS A 702 19.28 -22.79 23.13
C HIS A 702 18.78 -21.50 23.81
N VAL A 703 17.50 -21.16 23.67
CA VAL A 703 16.90 -19.96 24.27
C VAL A 703 16.34 -20.32 25.66
N LYS A 704 17.02 -19.90 26.72
CA LYS A 704 16.69 -20.26 28.10
C LYS A 704 15.82 -19.23 28.80
N PHE A 705 15.87 -17.98 28.36
CA PHE A 705 15.09 -16.88 28.94
C PHE A 705 14.40 -16.06 27.85
N LEU A 706 13.26 -15.45 28.19
CA LEU A 706 12.58 -14.41 27.41
C LEU A 706 12.42 -13.14 28.25
N LEU A 707 12.38 -11.97 27.60
CA LEU A 707 12.27 -10.68 28.29
C LEU A 707 10.92 -10.50 28.99
N ASN A 708 9.84 -10.96 28.35
CA ASN A 708 8.48 -10.86 28.88
C ASN A 708 8.19 -11.82 30.05
N GLY A 709 9.14 -12.70 30.40
CA GLY A 709 9.02 -13.64 31.52
C GLY A 709 8.40 -14.99 31.17
N ASP A 710 7.96 -15.21 29.93
CA ASP A 710 7.52 -16.53 29.47
C ASP A 710 8.68 -17.54 29.57
N ASP A 711 8.34 -18.81 29.84
CA ASP A 711 9.31 -19.90 29.89
C ASP A 711 9.44 -20.56 28.49
N PRO A 712 10.54 -20.31 27.76
CA PRO A 712 10.73 -20.85 26.42
C PRO A 712 10.89 -22.37 26.40
N GLN A 713 11.46 -22.98 27.44
CA GLN A 713 11.71 -24.41 27.50
C GLN A 713 10.43 -25.19 27.83
N LYS A 714 9.56 -24.63 28.67
CA LYS A 714 8.20 -25.15 28.88
C LYS A 714 7.36 -25.05 27.62
N GLY A 715 7.40 -23.90 26.93
CA GLY A 715 6.72 -23.71 25.65
C GLY A 715 7.18 -24.69 24.59
N LEU A 716 8.50 -24.91 24.47
CA LEU A 716 9.08 -25.90 23.57
C LEU A 716 8.61 -27.32 23.89
N SER A 717 8.67 -27.72 25.16
CA SER A 717 8.28 -29.07 25.58
C SER A 717 6.81 -29.35 25.27
N SER A 718 5.93 -28.38 25.56
CA SER A 718 4.50 -28.48 25.24
C SER A 718 4.25 -28.55 23.73
N LEU A 719 5.00 -27.79 22.93
CA LEU A 719 4.87 -27.83 21.47
C LEU A 719 5.31 -29.17 20.88
N ILE A 720 6.43 -29.73 21.36
CA ILE A 720 6.91 -31.07 20.95
C ILE A 720 5.85 -32.13 21.30
N GLU A 721 5.36 -32.12 22.55
CA GLU A 721 4.37 -33.08 23.02
C GLU A 721 3.09 -33.03 22.16
N ARG A 722 2.54 -31.83 21.92
CA ARG A 722 1.35 -31.66 21.08
C ARG A 722 1.58 -32.09 19.63
N THR A 723 2.76 -31.82 19.08
CA THR A 723 3.11 -32.21 17.70
C THR A 723 3.22 -33.74 17.57
N GLN A 724 3.82 -34.42 18.54
CA GLN A 724 4.01 -35.86 18.51
C GLN A 724 2.72 -36.66 18.78
N HIS A 725 1.78 -36.10 19.54
CA HIS A 725 0.51 -36.77 19.87
C HIS A 725 -0.64 -36.42 18.92
N GLN A 726 -0.44 -35.48 17.98
CA GLN A 726 -1.45 -35.13 17.01
C GLN A 726 -1.52 -36.17 15.89
N GLU A 727 -2.65 -36.87 15.75
CA GLU A 727 -2.83 -38.01 14.85
C GLU A 727 -2.61 -37.68 13.36
N LYS A 728 -2.89 -36.43 12.96
CA LYS A 728 -2.74 -35.95 11.58
C LYS A 728 -1.33 -35.45 11.24
N ILE A 729 -0.37 -35.54 12.18
CA ILE A 729 1.01 -35.13 11.93
C ILE A 729 1.90 -36.36 11.83
N HIS A 730 2.56 -36.50 10.68
CA HIS A 730 3.53 -37.55 10.40
C HIS A 730 4.94 -36.96 10.56
N VAL A 731 5.59 -37.22 11.69
CA VAL A 731 6.93 -36.70 11.99
C VAL A 731 8.01 -37.64 11.45
N TYR A 732 8.92 -37.10 10.65
CA TYR A 732 10.10 -37.79 10.16
C TYR A 732 11.34 -37.07 10.68
N LEU A 733 12.14 -37.79 11.47
CA LEU A 733 13.41 -37.32 12.03
C LEU A 733 14.56 -37.82 11.17
N ASP A 734 15.76 -37.27 11.37
CA ASP A 734 16.96 -37.64 10.59
C ASP A 734 16.67 -37.67 9.08
N SER A 735 16.02 -36.61 8.60
CA SER A 735 15.43 -36.56 7.26
C SER A 735 16.22 -35.69 6.30
N GLN A 736 16.53 -36.22 5.11
CA GLN A 736 17.19 -35.48 4.03
C GLN A 736 16.38 -35.58 2.73
N ILE A 737 15.98 -34.43 2.20
CA ILE A 737 15.22 -34.34 0.95
C ILE A 737 16.15 -34.64 -0.23
N SER A 738 15.75 -35.60 -1.05
CA SER A 738 16.46 -35.99 -2.26
C SER A 738 15.95 -35.20 -3.46
N ASP A 739 14.64 -35.12 -3.65
CA ASP A 739 14.03 -34.37 -4.76
C ASP A 739 12.61 -33.86 -4.42
N ILE A 740 12.20 -32.79 -5.10
CA ILE A 740 10.84 -32.25 -5.03
C ILE A 740 10.37 -31.94 -6.45
N GLU A 741 9.34 -32.64 -6.89
CA GLU A 741 8.73 -32.47 -8.21
C GLU A 741 7.25 -32.10 -8.10
N GLY A 742 6.64 -31.73 -9.23
CA GLY A 742 5.23 -31.37 -9.32
C GLY A 742 4.97 -29.87 -9.22
N SER A 743 3.74 -29.50 -8.86
CA SER A 743 3.33 -28.11 -8.76
C SER A 743 2.18 -27.91 -7.77
N VAL A 744 1.75 -26.66 -7.55
CA VAL A 744 0.66 -26.32 -6.62
C VAL A 744 -0.48 -27.34 -6.67
N GLY A 745 -0.83 -27.87 -5.50
CA GLY A 745 -1.86 -28.89 -5.33
C GLY A 745 -1.44 -30.33 -5.64
N ASN A 746 -0.31 -30.56 -6.30
CA ASN A 746 0.15 -31.88 -6.75
C ASN A 746 1.68 -31.96 -6.73
N PHE A 747 2.29 -31.85 -5.55
CA PHE A 747 3.71 -32.04 -5.34
C PHE A 747 4.02 -33.48 -4.90
N SER A 748 5.21 -33.95 -5.28
CA SER A 748 5.79 -35.19 -4.80
C SER A 748 7.17 -34.90 -4.23
N THR A 749 7.42 -35.35 -2.98
CA THR A 749 8.72 -35.19 -2.32
C THR A 749 9.30 -36.53 -1.95
N GLU A 750 10.52 -36.78 -2.42
CA GLU A 750 11.33 -37.93 -2.06
C GLU A 750 12.37 -37.51 -1.03
N PHE A 751 12.47 -38.28 0.06
CA PHE A 751 13.42 -38.03 1.13
C PHE A 751 13.87 -39.34 1.78
N THR A 752 15.06 -39.32 2.36
CA THR A 752 15.53 -40.41 3.23
C THR A 752 15.24 -40.03 4.68
N SER A 753 14.69 -40.93 5.49
CA SER A 753 14.52 -40.75 6.94
C SER A 753 14.94 -42.04 7.65
N ASN A 754 15.78 -41.92 8.68
CA ASN A 754 16.33 -43.07 9.42
C ASN A 754 16.91 -44.16 8.49
N GLY A 755 17.57 -43.75 7.40
CA GLY A 755 18.14 -44.63 6.38
C GLY A 755 17.15 -45.29 5.40
N SER A 756 15.84 -45.03 5.49
CA SER A 756 14.82 -45.53 4.57
C SER A 756 14.36 -44.44 3.59
N VAL A 757 14.15 -44.79 2.32
CA VAL A 757 13.62 -43.86 1.31
C VAL A 757 12.10 -43.82 1.40
N HIS A 758 11.54 -42.61 1.45
CA HIS A 758 10.13 -42.32 1.51
C HIS A 758 9.74 -41.36 0.39
N THR A 759 8.51 -41.51 -0.10
CA THR A 759 7.90 -40.58 -1.05
C THR A 759 6.54 -40.18 -0.53
N VAL A 760 6.28 -38.87 -0.42
CA VAL A 760 4.98 -38.33 0.01
C VAL A 760 4.41 -37.44 -1.09
N GLN A 761 3.10 -37.51 -1.26
CA GLN A 761 2.34 -36.62 -2.14
C GLN A 761 1.68 -35.56 -1.27
N HIS A 762 1.71 -34.30 -1.69
CA HIS A 762 1.13 -33.19 -0.91
C HIS A 762 0.72 -32.04 -1.84
N GLY A 763 -0.16 -31.16 -1.36
CA GLY A 763 -0.64 -30.01 -2.12
C GLY A 763 0.20 -28.76 -1.95
N VAL A 764 0.88 -28.62 -0.81
CA VAL A 764 1.59 -27.39 -0.41
C VAL A 764 2.84 -27.71 0.40
N VAL A 765 3.82 -26.81 0.34
CA VAL A 765 5.07 -26.86 1.10
C VAL A 765 5.19 -25.63 2.00
N ILE A 766 5.56 -25.82 3.27
CA ILE A 766 5.98 -24.76 4.17
C ILE A 766 7.46 -24.94 4.52
N VAL A 767 8.28 -23.96 4.17
CA VAL A 767 9.72 -23.92 4.45
C VAL A 767 9.93 -23.25 5.81
N ALA A 768 10.42 -24.02 6.79
CA ALA A 768 10.67 -23.61 8.17
C ALA A 768 12.06 -24.08 8.66
N THR A 769 13.04 -24.13 7.76
CA THR A 769 14.37 -24.74 7.96
C THR A 769 15.23 -24.04 9.02
N GLY A 770 14.88 -22.80 9.38
CA GLY A 770 15.59 -21.98 10.36
C GLY A 770 16.82 -21.28 9.78
N ALA A 771 17.70 -20.83 10.68
CA ALA A 771 18.97 -20.16 10.40
C ALA A 771 19.96 -20.50 11.51
N GLU A 772 21.23 -20.15 11.35
CA GLU A 772 22.30 -20.50 12.29
C GLU A 772 22.96 -19.26 12.91
N GLU A 773 23.50 -19.41 14.12
CA GLU A 773 24.35 -18.39 14.72
C GLU A 773 25.68 -18.34 13.97
N TYR A 774 26.07 -17.15 13.51
CA TYR A 774 27.40 -16.92 12.94
C TYR A 774 28.47 -17.33 13.95
N LYS A 775 29.47 -18.08 13.50
CA LYS A 775 30.64 -18.44 14.31
C LYS A 775 31.77 -17.43 14.06
N PRO A 776 32.04 -16.50 15.01
CA PRO A 776 33.01 -15.44 14.77
C PRO A 776 34.42 -15.98 14.53
N THR A 777 35.19 -15.28 13.70
CA THR A 777 36.63 -15.55 13.54
C THR A 777 37.50 -14.45 14.15
N GLU A 778 36.87 -13.32 14.44
CA GLU A 778 37.37 -12.15 15.11
C GLU A 778 37.34 -12.27 16.66
N TYR A 779 37.91 -11.28 17.36
CA TYR A 779 37.82 -11.13 18.82
C TYR A 779 38.32 -12.30 19.68
N LEU A 780 39.27 -13.10 19.18
CA LEU A 780 39.82 -14.29 19.88
C LEU A 780 38.80 -15.42 20.13
N TYR A 781 37.64 -15.41 19.46
CA TYR A 781 36.69 -16.51 19.53
C TYR A 781 37.33 -17.82 19.07
N GLY A 782 37.06 -18.91 19.81
CA GLY A 782 37.69 -20.22 19.62
C GLY A 782 39.17 -20.31 20.03
N LYS A 783 39.83 -19.19 20.35
CA LYS A 783 41.24 -19.13 20.79
C LYS A 783 41.37 -18.90 22.29
N ASP A 784 40.44 -18.17 22.90
CA ASP A 784 40.39 -17.91 24.33
C ASP A 784 39.06 -18.41 24.92
N LYS A 785 39.12 -19.14 26.03
CA LYS A 785 37.95 -19.72 26.70
C LYS A 785 37.08 -18.68 27.42
N SER A 786 37.61 -17.49 27.68
CA SER A 786 36.84 -16.37 28.23
C SER A 786 36.12 -15.52 27.17
N VAL A 787 36.09 -16.00 25.91
CA VAL A 787 35.33 -15.38 24.81
C VAL A 787 34.21 -16.33 24.41
N LEU A 788 32.97 -15.86 24.53
CA LEU A 788 31.76 -16.64 24.27
C LEU A 788 30.84 -15.90 23.29
N THR A 789 29.94 -16.61 22.62
CA THR A 789 28.76 -15.98 22.00
C THR A 789 27.67 -15.69 23.05
N GLN A 790 26.69 -14.88 22.69
CA GLN A 790 25.53 -14.63 23.56
C GLN A 790 24.73 -15.91 23.85
N THR A 791 24.67 -16.83 22.88
CA THR A 791 23.96 -18.11 23.04
C THR A 791 24.69 -19.01 24.04
N GLU A 792 26.01 -19.15 23.90
CA GLU A 792 26.86 -19.91 24.84
C GLU A 792 26.81 -19.34 26.25
N LEU A 793 26.81 -18.01 26.39
CA LEU A 793 26.62 -17.34 27.68
C LEU A 793 25.25 -17.68 28.29
N GLU A 794 24.18 -17.65 27.50
CA GLU A 794 22.82 -17.89 27.98
C GLU A 794 22.65 -19.32 28.52
N GLU A 795 23.20 -20.32 27.83
CA GLU A 795 23.22 -21.71 28.28
C GLU A 795 23.95 -21.84 29.62
N LYS A 796 25.11 -21.20 29.74
CA LYS A 796 25.89 -21.15 30.99
C LYS A 796 25.13 -20.47 32.13
N LEU A 797 24.44 -19.36 31.86
CA LEU A 797 23.61 -18.69 32.87
C LEU A 797 22.47 -19.59 33.37
N ALA A 798 21.92 -20.46 32.53
CA ALA A 798 20.91 -21.43 32.93
C ALA A 798 21.50 -22.59 33.76
N ASP A 799 22.65 -23.12 33.35
CA ASP A 799 23.30 -24.31 33.93
C ASP A 799 24.09 -24.02 35.21
N LYS A 800 23.50 -23.35 36.23
CA LYS A 800 24.14 -23.04 37.54
C LYS A 800 25.67 -22.77 37.44
N ASP A 801 26.12 -22.07 36.40
CA ASP A 801 27.55 -22.00 36.08
C ASP A 801 28.29 -21.25 37.19
N LEU A 802 29.46 -21.79 37.54
CA LEU A 802 30.20 -21.44 38.75
C LEU A 802 30.68 -19.98 38.73
N ILE A 803 30.95 -19.43 37.54
CA ILE A 803 31.54 -18.09 37.34
C ILE A 803 30.71 -16.98 38.00
N PHE A 804 29.38 -17.02 37.88
CA PHE A 804 28.50 -16.03 38.50
C PHE A 804 27.86 -16.53 39.81
N SER A 805 28.26 -17.73 40.27
CA SER A 805 27.78 -18.32 41.53
C SER A 805 28.66 -17.97 42.74
N GLU A 806 29.91 -17.57 42.50
CA GLU A 806 30.83 -17.10 43.53
C GLU A 806 30.62 -15.59 43.79
N SER A 807 30.74 -15.16 45.05
CA SER A 807 30.69 -13.75 45.41
C SER A 807 31.98 -13.06 44.97
N GLY A 808 31.90 -12.13 44.01
CA GLY A 808 33.06 -11.38 43.50
C GLY A 808 32.68 -10.32 42.47
N ASP A 809 33.55 -9.33 42.30
CA ASP A 809 33.44 -8.28 41.29
C ASP A 809 33.96 -8.81 39.95
N HIS A 810 33.05 -9.05 39.00
CA HIS A 810 33.39 -9.47 37.64
C HIS A 810 33.16 -8.35 36.63
N THR A 811 33.94 -8.32 35.55
CA THR A 811 33.74 -7.41 34.41
C THR A 811 33.40 -8.19 33.15
N VAL A 812 32.18 -7.99 32.65
CA VAL A 812 31.70 -8.58 31.39
C VAL A 812 31.61 -7.49 30.33
N VAL A 813 32.19 -7.75 29.17
CA VAL A 813 32.09 -6.85 28.00
C VAL A 813 31.33 -7.57 26.90
N MET A 814 30.30 -6.95 26.34
CA MET A 814 29.52 -7.46 25.22
C MET A 814 29.77 -6.59 23.98
N ILE A 815 30.08 -7.20 22.84
CA ILE A 815 30.26 -6.47 21.57
C ILE A 815 29.07 -6.75 20.65
N GLN A 816 28.35 -5.69 20.27
CA GLN A 816 27.25 -5.77 19.32
C GLN A 816 27.72 -5.82 17.86
N CYS A 817 26.86 -6.38 17.00
CA CYS A 817 27.03 -6.42 15.54
C CYS A 817 28.24 -7.24 15.07
N VAL A 818 28.60 -8.31 15.78
CA VAL A 818 29.68 -9.22 15.36
C VAL A 818 29.16 -10.08 14.21
N GLY A 819 29.72 -9.93 13.01
CA GLY A 819 29.24 -10.59 11.79
C GLY A 819 27.90 -10.08 11.24
N SER A 820 27.52 -8.82 11.52
CA SER A 820 26.33 -8.18 10.95
C SER A 820 26.55 -6.68 10.78
N ARG A 821 25.82 -6.04 9.85
CA ARG A 821 26.00 -4.63 9.49
C ARG A 821 27.45 -4.33 9.10
N ASP A 822 28.04 -5.26 8.34
CA ASP A 822 29.38 -5.18 7.77
C ASP A 822 29.32 -5.34 6.24
N GLU A 823 30.45 -5.13 5.55
CA GLU A 823 30.51 -5.18 4.08
C GLU A 823 30.06 -6.52 3.49
N THR A 824 30.23 -7.62 4.22
CA THR A 824 29.87 -8.97 3.75
C THR A 824 28.45 -9.38 4.15
N ARG A 825 27.89 -8.75 5.18
CA ARG A 825 26.53 -8.95 5.70
C ARG A 825 25.93 -7.59 6.03
N PRO A 826 25.44 -6.84 5.01
CA PRO A 826 24.94 -5.47 5.15
C PRO A 826 23.55 -5.39 5.80
N TYR A 827 23.13 -6.40 6.55
CA TYR A 827 21.83 -6.48 7.22
C TYR A 827 21.94 -6.54 8.74
N CYS A 828 20.83 -6.25 9.42
CA CYS A 828 20.68 -6.39 10.86
C CYS A 828 20.20 -7.79 11.24
N SER A 829 20.86 -8.44 12.20
CA SER A 829 20.40 -9.74 12.72
C SER A 829 19.22 -9.66 13.71
N ARG A 830 18.63 -8.47 13.90
CA ARG A 830 17.38 -8.16 14.65
C ARG A 830 17.35 -8.51 16.16
N ILE A 831 17.83 -9.68 16.58
CA ILE A 831 17.68 -10.23 17.93
C ILE A 831 18.87 -9.92 18.86
N CYS A 832 20.05 -9.61 18.31
CA CYS A 832 21.31 -9.54 19.07
C CYS A 832 21.33 -8.46 20.17
N CYS A 833 20.68 -7.31 19.97
CA CYS A 833 20.55 -6.26 20.99
C CYS A 833 19.66 -6.72 22.15
N GLN A 834 18.55 -7.38 21.84
CA GLN A 834 17.62 -7.87 22.86
C GLN A 834 18.24 -9.01 23.68
N GLN A 835 18.97 -9.92 23.01
CA GLN A 835 19.68 -11.00 23.68
C GLN A 835 20.76 -10.46 24.65
N ALA A 836 21.53 -9.46 24.23
CA ALA A 836 22.54 -8.82 25.08
C ALA A 836 21.92 -8.18 26.33
N ILE A 837 20.82 -7.42 26.17
CA ILE A 837 20.11 -6.79 27.28
C ILE A 837 19.53 -7.86 28.22
N LYS A 838 18.89 -8.88 27.66
CA LYS A 838 18.34 -10.01 28.42
C LYS A 838 19.40 -10.70 29.28
N ASN A 839 20.55 -11.03 28.68
CA ASN A 839 21.64 -11.69 29.38
C ASN A 839 22.29 -10.77 30.41
N ALA A 840 22.44 -9.47 30.12
CA ALA A 840 22.95 -8.49 31.08
C ALA A 840 22.05 -8.38 32.33
N LEU A 841 20.72 -8.33 32.13
CA LEU A 841 19.75 -8.33 33.23
C LEU A 841 19.85 -9.62 34.07
N LYS A 842 20.00 -10.78 33.41
CA LYS A 842 20.16 -12.07 34.10
C LYS A 842 21.48 -12.20 34.86
N ILE A 843 22.56 -11.60 34.35
CA ILE A 843 23.84 -11.50 35.07
C ILE A 843 23.66 -10.71 36.36
N ILE A 844 23.07 -9.50 36.27
CA ILE A 844 22.85 -8.64 37.44
C ILE A 844 21.91 -9.28 38.46
N GLU A 845 20.86 -9.97 38.00
CA GLU A 845 19.94 -10.73 38.86
C GLU A 845 20.66 -11.81 39.68
N LYS A 846 21.64 -12.50 39.08
CA LYS A 846 22.41 -13.56 39.74
C LYS A 846 23.56 -13.02 40.61
N ASN A 847 24.29 -12.03 40.10
CA ASN A 847 25.39 -11.39 40.82
C ASN A 847 25.36 -9.86 40.59
N PRO A 848 24.73 -9.11 41.52
CA PRO A 848 24.62 -7.65 41.44
C PRO A 848 25.95 -6.88 41.47
N GLY A 849 27.06 -7.50 41.89
CA GLY A 849 28.39 -6.88 41.89
C GLY A 849 29.07 -6.85 40.52
N THR A 850 28.51 -7.55 39.52
CA THR A 850 29.11 -7.64 38.18
C THR A 850 28.94 -6.34 37.40
N THR A 851 30.04 -5.82 36.87
CA THR A 851 30.03 -4.69 35.93
C THR A 851 29.84 -5.19 34.50
N VAL A 852 28.77 -4.78 33.83
CA VAL A 852 28.50 -5.14 32.43
C VAL A 852 28.66 -3.92 31.53
N TYR A 853 29.48 -4.07 30.48
CA TYR A 853 29.61 -3.11 29.38
C TYR A 853 29.00 -3.68 28.10
N VAL A 854 28.24 -2.88 27.37
CA VAL A 854 27.70 -3.22 26.05
C VAL A 854 28.23 -2.19 25.05
N LEU A 855 29.09 -2.65 24.14
CA LEU A 855 29.72 -1.83 23.10
C LEU A 855 28.85 -1.92 21.84
N TYR A 856 28.32 -0.80 21.36
CA TYR A 856 27.27 -0.82 20.33
C TYR A 856 27.38 0.33 19.32
N ARG A 857 26.67 0.22 18.19
CA ARG A 857 26.44 1.33 17.24
C ARG A 857 25.09 2.00 17.51
N ASP A 858 24.03 1.19 17.38
CA ASP A 858 22.64 1.52 17.68
C ASP A 858 22.03 0.43 18.57
N ILE A 859 21.25 0.81 19.59
CA ILE A 859 20.42 -0.17 20.32
C ILE A 859 19.07 -0.32 19.62
N ARG A 860 18.86 -1.51 19.04
CA ARG A 860 17.66 -1.90 18.29
C ARG A 860 16.68 -2.74 19.12
N THR A 861 16.35 -2.26 20.30
CA THR A 861 15.11 -2.67 21.00
C THR A 861 13.93 -2.00 20.31
N TYR A 862 12.83 -2.69 20.08
CA TYR A 862 11.65 -2.10 19.42
C TYR A 862 10.37 -2.56 20.10
N SER A 863 9.26 -1.87 19.85
CA SER A 863 8.03 -2.04 20.62
C SER A 863 8.32 -1.91 22.13
N PHE A 864 7.73 -2.76 22.95
CA PHE A 864 7.89 -2.79 24.41
C PHE A 864 9.27 -3.25 24.90
N ASN A 865 10.15 -3.73 24.01
CA ASN A 865 11.50 -4.14 24.41
C ASN A 865 12.39 -2.97 24.86
N GLU A 866 11.98 -1.72 24.59
CA GLU A 866 12.70 -0.53 25.07
C GLU A 866 12.76 -0.44 26.59
N GLU A 867 11.69 -0.85 27.27
CA GLU A 867 11.61 -0.78 28.73
C GLU A 867 12.73 -1.59 29.39
N TYR A 868 13.10 -2.73 28.80
CA TYR A 868 14.21 -3.54 29.29
C TYR A 868 15.57 -2.89 29.06
N TYR A 869 15.71 -2.09 28.00
CA TYR A 869 16.90 -1.27 27.78
C TYR A 869 17.02 -0.18 28.84
N THR A 870 15.93 0.52 29.16
CA THR A 870 15.89 1.50 30.25
C THR A 870 16.20 0.84 31.60
N LYS A 871 15.54 -0.28 31.92
CA LYS A 871 15.80 -1.06 33.13
C LYS A 871 17.26 -1.50 33.26
N ALA A 872 17.89 -1.96 32.17
CA ALA A 872 19.30 -2.35 32.20
C ALA A 872 20.21 -1.16 32.55
N ARG A 873 19.94 0.03 32.01
CA ARG A 873 20.69 1.26 32.34
C ARG A 873 20.50 1.68 33.80
N GLU A 874 19.27 1.61 34.31
CA GLU A 874 18.97 1.92 35.72
C GLU A 874 19.68 0.97 36.69
N LEU A 875 19.85 -0.29 36.31
CA LEU A 875 20.60 -1.29 37.08
C LEU A 875 22.13 -1.19 36.90
N GLY A 876 22.63 -0.19 36.17
CA GLY A 876 24.06 0.10 36.06
C GLY A 876 24.79 -0.59 34.90
N VAL A 877 24.09 -1.22 33.94
CA VAL A 877 24.70 -1.68 32.69
C VAL A 877 25.18 -0.47 31.89
N ARG A 878 26.44 -0.50 31.45
CA ARG A 878 27.09 0.61 30.75
C ARG A 878 27.05 0.41 29.25
N PHE A 879 26.37 1.28 28.54
CA PHE A 879 26.29 1.24 27.08
C PHE A 879 27.26 2.26 26.49
N ILE A 880 28.18 1.82 25.63
CA ILE A 880 29.21 2.67 25.03
C ILE A 880 29.13 2.58 23.51
N VAL A 881 28.93 3.72 22.85
CA VAL A 881 28.89 3.81 21.39
C VAL A 881 30.29 3.65 20.78
N TYR A 882 30.40 2.90 19.69
CA TYR A 882 31.57 2.85 18.80
C TYR A 882 31.18 3.18 17.35
N ASP A 883 32.13 3.74 16.58
CA ASP A 883 31.96 4.05 15.15
C ASP A 883 32.13 2.80 14.28
N ALA A 884 31.33 2.68 13.22
CA ALA A 884 31.41 1.56 12.28
C ALA A 884 32.83 1.37 11.68
N ASP A 885 33.52 2.49 11.42
CA ASP A 885 34.87 2.53 10.84
C ASP A 885 35.98 2.28 11.88
N LYS A 886 35.66 2.37 13.17
CA LYS A 886 36.59 2.18 14.29
C LYS A 886 36.04 1.13 15.26
N LYS A 887 35.94 -0.11 14.79
CA LYS A 887 35.45 -1.24 15.58
C LYS A 887 36.31 -1.47 16.84
N PRO A 888 35.73 -2.04 17.92
CA PRO A 888 36.52 -2.49 19.07
C PRO A 888 37.57 -3.53 18.67
N GLU A 889 38.56 -3.71 19.52
CA GLU A 889 39.65 -4.69 19.41
C GLU A 889 39.74 -5.50 20.71
N ALA A 890 40.02 -6.80 20.61
CA ALA A 890 40.25 -7.67 21.77
C ALA A 890 41.62 -8.34 21.70
N GLU A 891 42.38 -8.25 22.78
CA GLU A 891 43.73 -8.79 22.90
C GLU A 891 43.96 -9.37 24.31
N ARG A 892 44.87 -10.34 24.44
CA ARG A 892 45.29 -10.87 25.75
C ARG A 892 46.68 -10.32 26.08
N ILE A 893 46.76 -9.50 27.12
CA ILE A 893 48.01 -8.90 27.59
C ILE A 893 48.28 -9.39 29.02
N ASN A 894 49.48 -9.94 29.25
CA ASN A 894 49.91 -10.43 30.58
C ASN A 894 48.92 -11.40 31.24
N GLY A 895 48.23 -12.23 30.43
CA GLY A 895 47.23 -13.19 30.91
C GLY A 895 45.85 -12.62 31.21
N GLN A 896 45.63 -11.31 31.03
CA GLN A 896 44.33 -10.64 31.21
C GLN A 896 43.72 -10.27 29.85
N LEU A 897 42.41 -10.50 29.68
CA LEU A 897 41.68 -10.09 28.48
C LEU A 897 41.41 -8.59 28.52
N LYS A 898 41.78 -7.90 27.45
CA LYS A 898 41.66 -6.45 27.31
C LYS A 898 40.86 -6.14 26.05
N VAL A 899 39.81 -5.35 26.21
CA VAL A 899 39.01 -4.81 25.10
C VAL A 899 39.32 -3.33 24.96
N SER A 900 39.68 -2.91 23.74
CA SER A 900 40.02 -1.53 23.44
C SER A 900 39.07 -0.98 22.38
N MET A 901 38.67 0.28 22.52
CA MET A 901 37.85 0.96 21.50
C MET A 901 38.05 2.47 21.55
N TYR A 902 37.76 3.15 20.45
CA TYR A 902 37.62 4.60 20.45
C TYR A 902 36.17 4.95 20.84
N ALA A 903 36.01 5.82 21.82
CA ALA A 903 34.71 6.31 22.29
C ALA A 903 34.51 7.74 21.74
N PRO A 904 33.62 7.94 20.75
CA PRO A 904 33.41 9.24 20.11
C PRO A 904 33.04 10.35 21.09
N VAL A 905 32.18 10.01 22.07
CA VAL A 905 31.64 10.96 23.07
C VAL A 905 32.72 11.68 23.89
N ILE A 906 33.85 11.03 24.13
CA ILE A 906 34.95 11.61 24.91
C ILE A 906 36.23 11.81 24.06
N ASP A 907 36.12 11.63 22.75
CA ASP A 907 37.21 11.71 21.77
C ASP A 907 38.50 11.00 22.24
N SER A 908 38.37 9.75 22.72
CA SER A 908 39.51 9.04 23.33
C SER A 908 39.43 7.53 23.19
N LYS A 909 40.60 6.87 23.18
CA LYS A 909 40.71 5.40 23.21
C LYS A 909 40.58 4.92 24.66
N ILE A 910 39.58 4.09 24.92
CA ILE A 910 39.35 3.46 26.21
C ILE A 910 39.85 2.01 26.22
N HIS A 911 40.26 1.55 27.40
CA HIS A 911 40.70 0.18 27.64
C HIS A 911 39.91 -0.41 28.80
N ILE A 912 39.21 -1.51 28.53
CA ILE A 912 38.40 -2.23 29.53
C ILE A 912 39.08 -3.57 29.79
N LYS A 913 39.39 -3.85 31.04
CA LYS A 913 39.84 -5.17 31.49
C LYS A 913 38.59 -6.04 31.65
N ALA A 914 38.53 -7.15 30.92
CA ALA A 914 37.38 -8.04 30.91
C ALA A 914 37.75 -9.38 31.53
N ASP A 915 36.87 -9.91 32.38
CA ASP A 915 36.94 -11.30 32.82
C ASP A 915 36.22 -12.21 31.81
N LEU A 916 35.20 -11.67 31.15
CA LEU A 916 34.46 -12.33 30.08
C LEU A 916 34.18 -11.34 28.93
N LEU A 917 34.44 -11.78 27.71
CA LEU A 917 34.04 -11.09 26.49
C LEU A 917 32.94 -11.91 25.80
N VAL A 918 31.85 -11.24 25.46
CA VAL A 918 30.66 -11.86 24.89
C VAL A 918 30.40 -11.24 23.53
N LEU A 919 30.30 -12.07 22.50
CA LEU A 919 30.10 -11.64 21.13
C LEU A 919 28.62 -11.81 20.79
N SER A 920 27.96 -10.70 20.48
CA SER A 920 26.59 -10.72 19.98
C SER A 920 26.61 -11.02 18.48
N ALA A 921 26.87 -12.31 18.19
CA ALA A 921 27.02 -12.86 16.85
C ALA A 921 25.75 -12.71 16.02
N GLY A 922 25.94 -12.49 14.72
CA GLY A 922 24.86 -12.42 13.74
C GLY A 922 24.15 -13.75 13.52
N ILE A 923 23.07 -13.69 12.76
CA ILE A 923 22.34 -14.87 12.26
C ILE A 923 22.59 -14.96 10.75
N VAL A 924 22.92 -16.17 10.30
CA VAL A 924 23.24 -16.48 8.91
C VAL A 924 22.32 -17.58 8.37
N PRO A 925 22.03 -17.61 7.06
CA PRO A 925 21.36 -18.74 6.45
C PRO A 925 22.16 -20.04 6.67
N ARG A 926 21.46 -21.18 6.70
CA ARG A 926 22.13 -22.49 6.78
C ARG A 926 22.87 -22.81 5.48
N ASP A 927 23.90 -23.65 5.57
CA ASP A 927 24.70 -24.07 4.41
C ASP A 927 23.89 -24.81 3.33
N ASP A 928 22.82 -25.51 3.72
CA ASP A 928 21.96 -26.29 2.83
C ASP A 928 20.81 -25.48 2.20
N VAL A 929 20.68 -24.18 2.50
CA VAL A 929 19.61 -23.33 1.96
C VAL A 929 19.62 -23.31 0.43
N LYS A 930 20.80 -23.27 -0.20
CA LYS A 930 20.92 -23.26 -1.67
C LYS A 930 20.38 -24.54 -2.31
N ASP A 931 20.66 -25.69 -1.71
CA ASP A 931 20.19 -27.00 -2.20
C ASP A 931 18.66 -27.09 -2.10
N ILE A 932 18.09 -26.71 -0.96
CA ILE A 932 16.63 -26.68 -0.75
C ILE A 932 15.96 -25.69 -1.72
N ALA A 933 16.52 -24.49 -1.89
CA ALA A 933 16.00 -23.48 -2.80
C ALA A 933 15.99 -23.94 -4.27
N GLN A 934 17.04 -24.65 -4.70
CA GLN A 934 17.13 -25.22 -6.04
C GLN A 934 16.06 -26.30 -6.28
N LYS A 935 15.87 -27.22 -5.32
CA LYS A 935 14.84 -28.27 -5.40
C LYS A 935 13.44 -27.67 -5.46
N LEU A 936 13.16 -26.66 -4.63
CA LEU A 936 11.88 -25.96 -4.62
C LEU A 936 11.70 -24.94 -5.77
N LYS A 937 12.77 -24.64 -6.51
CA LYS A 937 12.79 -23.61 -7.57
C LYS A 937 12.31 -22.24 -7.05
N VAL A 938 12.82 -21.83 -5.88
CA VAL A 938 12.50 -20.55 -5.24
C VAL A 938 13.73 -19.65 -5.12
N PRO A 939 13.57 -18.32 -5.21
CA PRO A 939 14.69 -17.39 -5.15
C PRO A 939 15.22 -17.18 -3.72
N LEU A 940 16.49 -16.80 -3.64
CA LEU A 940 17.13 -16.28 -2.43
C LEU A 940 17.43 -14.79 -2.60
N THR A 941 17.56 -14.06 -1.49
CA THR A 941 18.13 -12.72 -1.47
C THR A 941 19.64 -12.77 -1.75
N GLU A 942 20.25 -11.61 -1.99
CA GLU A 942 21.70 -11.50 -2.14
C GLU A 942 22.45 -12.00 -0.88
N ASP A 943 21.84 -11.84 0.30
CA ASP A 943 22.36 -12.34 1.58
C ASP A 943 22.14 -13.84 1.82
N GLY A 944 21.46 -14.54 0.90
CA GLY A 944 21.25 -15.99 0.97
C GLY A 944 20.04 -16.44 1.78
N PHE A 945 19.19 -15.54 2.29
CA PHE A 945 17.90 -15.91 2.89
C PHE A 945 16.84 -16.16 1.80
N PHE A 946 15.77 -16.88 2.12
CA PHE A 946 14.66 -17.07 1.17
C PHE A 946 13.96 -15.75 0.85
N LEU A 947 13.64 -15.50 -0.42
CA LEU A 947 12.95 -14.29 -0.87
C LEU A 947 11.43 -14.53 -0.97
N GLU A 948 10.66 -13.77 -0.20
CA GLU A 948 9.20 -13.76 -0.26
C GLU A 948 8.65 -13.15 -1.57
N ALA A 949 7.38 -13.44 -1.88
CA ALA A 949 6.70 -12.94 -3.08
C ALA A 949 6.56 -11.41 -3.08
N HIS A 950 6.23 -10.82 -1.92
CA HIS A 950 6.13 -9.38 -1.76
C HIS A 950 6.23 -8.98 -0.28
N MET A 951 7.19 -8.11 0.06
CA MET A 951 7.52 -7.74 1.44
C MET A 951 6.33 -7.28 2.31
N LYS A 952 5.34 -6.56 1.75
CA LYS A 952 4.15 -6.08 2.48
C LYS A 952 2.93 -6.99 2.35
N LEU A 953 2.50 -7.26 1.11
CA LEU A 953 1.22 -7.92 0.82
C LEU A 953 1.25 -9.45 0.94
N ARG A 954 2.41 -10.08 0.71
CA ARG A 954 2.57 -11.54 0.71
C ARG A 954 3.88 -11.93 1.41
N PRO A 955 4.04 -11.60 2.72
CA PRO A 955 5.32 -11.73 3.43
C PRO A 955 5.69 -13.19 3.79
N VAL A 956 4.80 -14.16 3.53
CA VAL A 956 5.00 -15.59 3.85
C VAL A 956 4.83 -16.49 2.63
N ASP A 957 4.53 -15.93 1.46
CA ASP A 957 4.37 -16.69 0.22
C ASP A 957 5.68 -16.63 -0.59
N PHE A 958 5.96 -17.65 -1.38
CA PHE A 958 6.89 -17.50 -2.51
C PHE A 958 6.14 -17.03 -3.77
N ALA A 959 6.89 -16.52 -4.75
CA ALA A 959 6.34 -16.25 -6.08
C ALA A 959 5.85 -17.55 -6.76
N THR A 960 6.52 -18.66 -6.48
CA THR A 960 6.07 -20.01 -6.83
C THR A 960 4.87 -20.39 -5.96
N GLU A 961 3.72 -20.63 -6.60
CA GLU A 961 2.49 -20.98 -5.89
C GLU A 961 2.58 -22.32 -5.16
N GLY A 962 1.86 -22.42 -4.03
CA GLY A 962 1.83 -23.63 -3.20
C GLY A 962 3.02 -23.77 -2.26
N ILE A 963 3.98 -22.85 -2.29
CA ILE A 963 5.16 -22.85 -1.40
C ILE A 963 5.11 -21.61 -0.51
N PHE A 964 5.29 -21.82 0.79
CA PHE A 964 5.23 -20.80 1.84
C PHE A 964 6.48 -20.85 2.72
N LEU A 965 6.68 -19.81 3.51
CA LEU A 965 7.91 -19.58 4.25
C LEU A 965 7.61 -18.98 5.63
N CYS A 966 8.27 -19.49 6.67
CA CYS A 966 8.14 -18.94 8.02
C CYS A 966 9.41 -19.09 8.88
N GLY A 967 9.47 -18.32 9.96
CA GLY A 967 10.53 -18.38 10.95
C GLY A 967 11.84 -17.78 10.48
N LEU A 968 12.95 -18.27 11.02
CA LEU A 968 14.29 -17.76 10.72
C LEU A 968 14.76 -18.06 9.29
N ALA A 969 14.15 -19.02 8.60
CA ALA A 969 14.40 -19.27 7.18
C ALA A 969 14.12 -18.03 6.30
N HIS A 970 13.13 -17.22 6.71
CA HIS A 970 12.81 -15.97 6.03
C HIS A 970 13.80 -14.85 6.30
N PHE A 971 14.12 -14.64 7.58
CA PHE A 971 15.01 -13.59 8.09
C PHE A 971 15.12 -13.73 9.62
N PRO A 972 16.19 -13.22 10.29
CA PRO A 972 16.27 -13.21 11.75
C PRO A 972 15.06 -12.51 12.39
N LYS A 973 14.51 -13.07 13.47
CA LYS A 973 13.30 -12.59 14.18
C LYS A 973 13.12 -13.26 15.54
N ALA A 974 12.30 -12.66 16.40
CA ALA A 974 12.00 -13.17 17.75
C ALA A 974 11.04 -14.38 17.73
N VAL A 975 10.80 -14.98 18.90
CA VAL A 975 9.99 -16.21 19.04
C VAL A 975 8.52 -15.95 18.69
N ASP A 976 7.94 -14.90 19.27
CA ASP A 976 6.57 -14.44 19.01
C ASP A 976 6.35 -14.09 17.54
N GLU A 977 7.29 -13.39 16.92
CA GLU A 977 7.29 -13.08 15.48
C GLU A 977 7.36 -14.35 14.63
N SER A 978 8.18 -15.34 15.04
CA SER A 978 8.32 -16.63 14.37
C SER A 978 7.07 -17.50 14.45
N VAL A 979 6.36 -17.44 15.58
CA VAL A 979 5.08 -18.15 15.82
C VAL A 979 3.96 -17.48 15.02
N ALA A 980 3.88 -16.14 15.02
CA ALA A 980 2.92 -15.42 14.20
C ALA A 980 3.12 -15.70 12.70
N GLN A 981 4.38 -15.72 12.22
CA GLN A 981 4.68 -16.07 10.83
C GLN A 981 4.30 -17.51 10.49
N ALA A 982 4.46 -18.44 11.44
CA ALA A 982 4.08 -19.83 11.26
C ALA A 982 2.56 -20.02 11.10
N PHE A 983 1.76 -19.35 11.93
CA PHE A 983 0.30 -19.33 11.74
C PHE A 983 -0.10 -18.66 10.42
N ALA A 984 0.57 -17.56 10.06
CA ALA A 984 0.33 -16.92 8.76
C ALA A 984 0.59 -17.88 7.59
N ALA A 985 1.73 -18.59 7.58
CA ALA A 985 2.04 -19.57 6.54
C ALA A 985 1.02 -20.72 6.50
N ALA A 986 0.57 -21.23 7.66
CA ALA A 986 -0.48 -22.26 7.73
C ALA A 986 -1.83 -21.76 7.17
N SER A 987 -2.21 -20.52 7.48
CA SER A 987 -3.42 -19.87 6.94
C SER A 987 -3.34 -19.72 5.42
N ARG A 988 -2.20 -19.26 4.89
CA ARG A 988 -2.00 -19.12 3.45
C ARG A 988 -1.98 -20.47 2.74
N ALA A 989 -1.33 -21.48 3.32
CA ALA A 989 -1.33 -22.85 2.82
C ALA A 989 -2.74 -23.46 2.78
N SER A 990 -3.55 -23.23 3.82
CA SER A 990 -4.92 -23.76 3.88
C SER A 990 -5.85 -23.17 2.82
N THR A 991 -5.56 -21.98 2.27
CA THR A 991 -6.34 -21.43 1.13
C THR A 991 -6.26 -22.31 -0.14
N ILE A 992 -5.22 -23.14 -0.25
CA ILE A 992 -5.02 -24.07 -1.36
C ILE A 992 -5.63 -25.43 -1.00
N ILE A 993 -5.10 -26.11 0.02
CA ILE A 993 -5.51 -27.48 0.40
C ILE A 993 -6.96 -27.61 0.93
N SER A 994 -7.61 -26.49 1.26
CA SER A 994 -9.04 -26.49 1.57
C SER A 994 -9.92 -26.79 0.36
N LYS A 995 -9.45 -26.51 -0.86
CA LYS A 995 -10.18 -26.75 -2.11
C LYS A 995 -10.11 -28.24 -2.50
N GLU A 996 -11.11 -28.72 -3.24
CA GLU A 996 -11.06 -30.08 -3.81
C GLU A 996 -10.32 -30.10 -5.16
N GLU A 997 -10.44 -28.99 -5.90
CA GLU A 997 -9.86 -28.82 -7.23
C GLU A 997 -9.27 -27.41 -7.36
N ILE A 998 -8.27 -27.28 -8.22
CA ILE A 998 -7.74 -25.98 -8.64
C ILE A 998 -7.87 -25.83 -10.15
N GLU A 999 -8.11 -24.59 -10.59
CA GLU A 999 -8.02 -24.22 -11.98
C GLU A 999 -6.56 -24.00 -12.35
N LEU A 1000 -6.06 -24.78 -13.31
CA LEU A 1000 -4.72 -24.59 -13.88
C LEU A 1000 -4.73 -23.40 -14.84
N GLU A 1001 -3.56 -22.76 -14.98
CA GLU A 1001 -3.38 -21.76 -16.02
C GLU A 1001 -3.61 -22.36 -17.42
N ALA A 1002 -4.30 -21.60 -18.27
CA ALA A 1002 -4.59 -22.03 -19.64
C ALA A 1002 -3.48 -21.66 -20.63
N GLU A 1003 -2.54 -20.80 -20.24
CA GLU A 1003 -1.38 -20.33 -21.03
C GLU A 1003 -0.24 -21.36 -21.02
N ILE A 1004 -0.55 -22.58 -21.44
CA ILE A 1004 0.37 -23.71 -21.48
C ILE A 1004 0.81 -24.04 -22.90
N SER A 1005 1.84 -24.88 -23.01
CA SER A 1005 2.30 -25.39 -24.29
C SER A 1005 1.27 -26.34 -24.92
N HIS A 1006 1.03 -26.19 -26.22
CA HIS A 1006 0.13 -27.02 -27.01
C HIS A 1006 0.84 -27.51 -28.27
N VAL A 1007 0.61 -28.78 -28.63
CA VAL A 1007 1.28 -29.44 -29.75
C VAL A 1007 0.36 -29.44 -30.96
N LEU A 1008 0.86 -28.94 -32.08
CA LEU A 1008 0.25 -29.09 -33.39
C LEU A 1008 0.75 -30.40 -33.99
N ASP A 1009 -0.02 -31.46 -33.80
CA ASP A 1009 0.35 -32.78 -34.27
C ASP A 1009 0.68 -32.80 -35.77
N GLU A 1010 -0.02 -32.02 -36.60
CA GLU A 1010 0.25 -31.90 -38.03
C GLU A 1010 1.68 -31.46 -38.37
N TYR A 1011 2.29 -30.63 -37.51
CA TYR A 1011 3.65 -30.11 -37.69
C TYR A 1011 4.69 -30.90 -36.88
N CYS A 1012 4.26 -31.70 -35.91
CA CYS A 1012 5.15 -32.52 -35.10
C CYS A 1012 5.51 -33.83 -35.82
N ASP A 1013 6.81 -34.08 -35.96
CA ASP A 1013 7.39 -35.32 -36.48
C ASP A 1013 8.03 -36.20 -35.39
N GLY A 1014 7.90 -35.80 -34.12
CA GLY A 1014 8.46 -36.52 -32.99
C GLY A 1014 9.99 -36.45 -32.85
N CYS A 1015 10.64 -35.39 -33.36
CA CYS A 1015 12.09 -35.19 -33.22
C CYS A 1015 12.61 -35.02 -31.78
N ALA A 1016 11.72 -34.88 -30.79
CA ALA A 1016 12.01 -34.84 -29.34
C ALA A 1016 12.90 -33.68 -28.83
N TYR A 1017 13.33 -32.73 -29.68
CA TYR A 1017 14.14 -31.58 -29.25
C TYR A 1017 13.50 -30.72 -28.16
N CYS A 1018 12.18 -30.76 -28.00
CA CYS A 1018 11.46 -30.01 -26.99
C CYS A 1018 11.41 -30.68 -25.61
N ILE A 1019 11.81 -31.95 -25.48
CA ILE A 1019 11.70 -32.71 -24.22
C ILE A 1019 12.74 -32.25 -23.21
N ASP A 1020 14.03 -32.39 -23.53
CA ASP A 1020 15.12 -32.09 -22.61
C ASP A 1020 15.15 -30.63 -22.11
N PRO A 1021 14.81 -29.60 -22.92
CA PRO A 1021 14.75 -28.22 -22.44
C PRO A 1021 13.60 -27.92 -21.48
N CYS A 1022 12.64 -28.83 -21.26
CA CYS A 1022 11.51 -28.59 -20.37
C CYS A 1022 11.93 -28.76 -18.89
N PRO A 1023 12.00 -27.68 -18.08
CA PRO A 1023 12.46 -27.78 -16.69
C PRO A 1023 11.42 -28.43 -15.75
N TYR A 1024 10.24 -28.75 -16.27
CA TYR A 1024 9.13 -29.38 -15.55
C TYR A 1024 8.87 -30.82 -16.01
N LYS A 1025 9.68 -31.34 -16.96
CA LYS A 1025 9.49 -32.67 -17.57
C LYS A 1025 8.05 -32.90 -18.05
N ALA A 1026 7.40 -31.83 -18.52
CA ALA A 1026 5.99 -31.85 -18.90
C ALA A 1026 5.75 -32.45 -20.29
N ILE A 1027 6.78 -32.82 -21.03
CA ILE A 1027 6.68 -33.25 -22.43
C ILE A 1027 7.21 -34.67 -22.57
N THR A 1028 6.41 -35.56 -23.17
CA THR A 1028 6.77 -36.95 -23.42
C THR A 1028 6.67 -37.27 -24.91
N LEU A 1029 7.47 -38.22 -25.38
CA LEU A 1029 7.36 -38.74 -26.74
C LEU A 1029 6.31 -39.84 -26.76
N PHE A 1030 5.41 -39.80 -27.74
CA PHE A 1030 4.34 -40.77 -27.92
C PHE A 1030 4.25 -41.22 -29.39
N GLU A 1031 3.89 -42.48 -29.60
CA GLU A 1031 3.74 -43.08 -30.94
C GLU A 1031 2.32 -43.61 -31.11
N TYR A 1032 1.72 -43.36 -32.28
CA TYR A 1032 0.39 -43.88 -32.62
C TYR A 1032 0.25 -44.17 -34.12
N MET A 1033 -0.78 -44.95 -34.47
CA MET A 1033 -1.07 -45.29 -35.86
C MET A 1033 -1.86 -44.18 -36.55
N ARG A 1034 -1.32 -43.62 -37.64
CA ARG A 1034 -2.00 -42.64 -38.52
C ARG A 1034 -1.91 -43.13 -39.96
N GLU A 1035 -3.07 -43.29 -40.61
CA GLU A 1035 -3.17 -43.71 -42.03
C GLU A 1035 -2.37 -44.99 -42.37
N GLY A 1036 -2.33 -45.96 -41.45
CA GLY A 1036 -1.64 -47.24 -41.67
C GLY A 1036 -0.12 -47.20 -41.44
N SER A 1037 0.43 -46.10 -40.94
CA SER A 1037 1.86 -45.97 -40.58
C SER A 1037 2.03 -45.49 -39.13
N ILE A 1038 3.17 -45.84 -38.52
CA ILE A 1038 3.52 -45.35 -37.17
C ILE A 1038 3.95 -43.89 -37.30
N LYS A 1039 3.23 -42.99 -36.62
CA LYS A 1039 3.60 -41.59 -36.46
C LYS A 1039 4.10 -41.35 -35.04
N LYS A 1040 5.18 -40.58 -34.92
CA LYS A 1040 5.69 -40.07 -33.63
C LYS A 1040 5.22 -38.64 -33.44
N THR A 1041 4.87 -38.30 -32.21
CA THR A 1041 4.50 -36.94 -31.79
C THR A 1041 4.94 -36.73 -30.35
N VAL A 1042 4.83 -35.51 -29.84
CA VAL A 1042 5.02 -35.24 -28.42
C VAL A 1042 3.69 -34.89 -27.77
N GLU A 1043 3.55 -35.23 -26.50
CA GLU A 1043 2.38 -34.88 -25.70
C GLU A 1043 2.81 -33.96 -24.55
N VAL A 1044 1.98 -32.97 -24.22
CA VAL A 1044 2.22 -32.07 -23.10
C VAL A 1044 1.29 -32.47 -21.95
N ASN A 1045 1.87 -32.82 -20.81
CA ASN A 1045 1.15 -32.92 -19.56
C ASN A 1045 0.77 -31.51 -19.08
N GLU A 1046 -0.51 -31.18 -19.26
CA GLU A 1046 -1.05 -29.86 -18.96
C GLU A 1046 -0.96 -29.49 -17.47
N SER A 1047 -0.92 -30.46 -16.53
CA SER A 1047 -0.78 -30.15 -15.10
C SER A 1047 0.64 -29.80 -14.69
N LEU A 1048 1.65 -30.23 -15.46
CA LEU A 1048 3.05 -29.94 -15.22
C LEU A 1048 3.53 -28.71 -16.01
N CYS A 1049 2.93 -28.42 -17.15
CA CYS A 1049 3.34 -27.30 -17.98
C CYS A 1049 3.08 -25.95 -17.29
N LYS A 1050 4.11 -25.09 -17.22
CA LYS A 1050 4.01 -23.72 -16.68
C LYS A 1050 4.12 -22.63 -17.75
N GLY A 1051 3.90 -22.98 -19.02
CA GLY A 1051 3.85 -21.99 -20.09
C GLY A 1051 5.16 -21.27 -20.42
N CYS A 1052 6.31 -21.71 -19.89
CA CYS A 1052 7.58 -20.97 -20.00
C CYS A 1052 8.09 -20.71 -21.43
N GLY A 1053 7.57 -21.41 -22.45
CA GLY A 1053 7.92 -21.18 -23.86
C GLY A 1053 9.24 -21.77 -24.35
N THR A 1054 10.07 -22.38 -23.49
CA THR A 1054 11.36 -22.97 -23.89
C THR A 1054 11.22 -24.02 -24.98
N CYS A 1055 10.20 -24.89 -24.89
CA CYS A 1055 9.91 -25.91 -25.89
C CYS A 1055 9.51 -25.31 -27.25
N MET A 1056 8.71 -24.25 -27.25
CA MET A 1056 8.30 -23.50 -28.44
C MET A 1056 9.50 -22.83 -29.10
N ALA A 1057 10.36 -22.18 -28.33
CA ALA A 1057 11.58 -21.54 -28.82
C ALA A 1057 12.57 -22.54 -29.42
N THR A 1058 12.58 -23.78 -28.93
CA THR A 1058 13.50 -24.83 -29.41
C THR A 1058 12.95 -25.58 -30.63
N CYS A 1059 11.64 -25.59 -30.85
CA CYS A 1059 11.02 -26.46 -31.85
C CYS A 1059 11.35 -26.02 -33.29
N PRO A 1060 12.13 -26.82 -34.06
CA PRO A 1060 12.51 -26.44 -35.42
C PRO A 1060 11.34 -26.51 -36.41
N LYS A 1061 10.27 -27.23 -36.03
CA LYS A 1061 9.08 -27.47 -36.87
C LYS A 1061 7.93 -26.51 -36.59
N LYS A 1062 8.05 -25.65 -35.58
CA LYS A 1062 6.93 -24.85 -35.06
C LYS A 1062 5.71 -25.70 -34.70
N GLY A 1063 5.94 -26.97 -34.31
CA GLY A 1063 4.91 -27.94 -33.95
C GLY A 1063 4.48 -27.87 -32.49
N ILE A 1064 5.02 -26.94 -31.70
CA ILE A 1064 4.59 -26.66 -30.34
C ILE A 1064 4.61 -25.15 -30.11
N TYR A 1065 3.58 -24.60 -29.48
CA TYR A 1065 3.46 -23.18 -29.14
C TYR A 1065 2.88 -23.01 -27.75
N VAL A 1066 3.02 -21.82 -27.16
CA VAL A 1066 2.34 -21.48 -25.90
C VAL A 1066 1.05 -20.75 -26.22
N ARG A 1067 -0.08 -21.22 -25.68
CA ARG A 1067 -1.37 -20.54 -25.80
C ARG A 1067 -1.25 -19.10 -25.25
N ASN A 1068 -1.88 -18.15 -25.92
CA ASN A 1068 -1.74 -16.70 -25.67
C ASN A 1068 -0.35 -16.07 -25.94
N PHE A 1069 0.64 -16.87 -26.36
CA PHE A 1069 1.99 -16.42 -26.73
C PHE A 1069 2.47 -17.09 -28.02
N LYS A 1070 1.57 -17.22 -29.01
CA LYS A 1070 1.90 -17.72 -30.35
C LYS A 1070 2.95 -16.81 -31.01
N LEU A 1071 3.75 -17.36 -31.93
CA LEU A 1071 4.81 -16.59 -32.59
C LEU A 1071 4.23 -15.41 -33.38
N GLU A 1072 3.06 -15.57 -33.99
CA GLU A 1072 2.35 -14.49 -34.69
C GLU A 1072 1.90 -13.37 -33.76
N GLN A 1073 1.44 -13.71 -32.54
CA GLN A 1073 1.05 -12.75 -31.51
C GLN A 1073 2.27 -11.92 -31.07
N ILE A 1074 3.39 -12.58 -30.73
CA ILE A 1074 4.63 -11.91 -30.31
C ILE A 1074 5.20 -11.08 -31.47
N ALA A 1075 5.24 -11.64 -32.69
CA ALA A 1075 5.74 -10.95 -33.86
C ALA A 1075 4.93 -9.68 -34.18
N ALA A 1076 3.61 -9.71 -33.99
CA ALA A 1076 2.77 -8.53 -34.16
C ALA A 1076 3.13 -7.41 -33.16
N GLN A 1077 3.39 -7.75 -31.88
CA GLN A 1077 3.85 -6.76 -30.89
C GLN A 1077 5.20 -6.16 -31.28
N VAL A 1078 6.15 -7.00 -31.69
CA VAL A 1078 7.49 -6.55 -32.09
C VAL A 1078 7.44 -5.69 -33.35
N ALA A 1079 6.61 -6.04 -34.32
CA ALA A 1079 6.44 -5.26 -35.55
C ALA A 1079 5.95 -3.84 -35.25
N GLU A 1080 4.99 -3.70 -34.34
CA GLU A 1080 4.49 -2.40 -33.90
C GLU A 1080 5.55 -1.59 -33.12
N ALA A 1081 6.35 -2.24 -32.28
CA ALA A 1081 7.42 -1.57 -31.54
C ALA A 1081 8.52 -0.98 -32.44
N LEU A 1082 8.66 -1.49 -33.67
CA LEU A 1082 9.65 -1.03 -34.65
C LEU A 1082 9.10 0.07 -35.58
N GLN A 1083 7.81 0.37 -35.54
CA GLN A 1083 7.22 1.46 -36.31
C GLN A 1083 7.42 2.80 -35.57
N PRO A 1084 7.82 3.88 -36.27
CA PRO A 1084 7.85 5.20 -35.65
C PRO A 1084 6.43 5.60 -35.17
N VAL A 1085 6.34 6.26 -34.03
CA VAL A 1085 5.14 7.05 -33.68
C VAL A 1085 5.22 8.31 -34.51
N GLU A 1086 4.26 8.55 -35.40
CA GLU A 1086 4.06 9.86 -36.04
C GLU A 1086 3.37 10.84 -35.10
#